data_AF-A0A0D6AR87-F1
#
_entry.id   AF-A0A0D6AR87-F1
#
_cell.length_a   1.000
_cell.length_b   1.000
_cell.length_c   1.000
_cell.angle_alpha   90.00
_cell.angle_beta   90.00
_cell.angle_gamma   90.00
#
_symmetry.space_group_name_H-M   'P 1'
#
loop_
_entity.id
_entity.type
_entity.pdbx_description
1 polymer ?
#
loop_
_entity_poly.entity_id
_entity_poly.type
_entity_poly.pdbx_seq_one_letter_code
_entity_poly.pdbx_strand_id
1 'polypeptide(L)'
;MLRVGIYQNNPKVFLDENGKPSGFWVEIMDGIAKRENWSIIYIPCEWNQCLKDVENGTIDLMVDVAYSDKRDNLFDFNNEVVLASWSQVYARPGLSLNSILDLDGKKVGILKSSIQKEVLKDQISSFGITPELVEVDKFNDIFVLLEQGKIDAGIVNNFFGKKVSPNYNVVKTNILVNPARLHFVVKESDPNSLLSSIDRQLQILIRDPNSIYYQAINEWLEPEKKLGWPQIRDFLWNLAIYAPFLVLIFLTFWNYFLNKEINHRKRIEVKLQESKQSYASLASAVPVGIFRTNANRECIYINKYYCELIGINPEEAMGHGWVQNLYPDDRETVIQHWLECVEENKLFELEYRFQRPDNTVIWVYGQCVAEYDLQGNIKGYVGTITDISDRIHMEKELKHNALHDKLTGLANRALLIERLQLALKRGKRYQEYKFAVLFFDLDNFKIVNDSLGHLVGDELLIQVAQLLNSCIRDTDIAARLGGDEFVILLEEIEEIKEAVRIADRILNSLRSPFMLSNREVFIGSSIGIIIGSQIYDSPENLLRDADIAMYRAKQNSKGKYVIFDPTMHSQALQRLHLENDLRRAIETKEFVLYYQPIFNMQTMMIEGFEALIRWQHPERGLLSPMEFIDIIEETGLIIPLGTWILENVCSQLAIWQEKFNKPLKLHVNLSVKQLQESLLPLLDSLFDRYSLFRDTLALEITESMLIKDLQTTSYVLNQIKNKGISISIDDFGTGYSCFSYLHQLPVDTLKIDRSFVNILESDPRNKVIAESIIALCKSIGIKSIAEGIETEEQKQWLKSQGCQFGQGYLFSHPVSVSEATNLLTRDSKKYNEV
;
A
#
# COMPACT_ATOMS: atom_id res chain seq x y z
N MET A 1 -11.46 -3.86 -53.25
CA MET A 1 -12.19 -5.06 -52.81
C MET A 1 -11.29 -5.76 -51.82
N LEU A 2 -11.74 -5.96 -50.59
CA LEU A 2 -10.94 -6.42 -49.45
C LEU A 2 -11.31 -7.85 -49.07
N ARG A 3 -10.33 -8.76 -49.06
CA ARG A 3 -10.51 -10.17 -48.67
C ARG A 3 -10.32 -10.30 -47.16
N VAL A 4 -11.39 -10.58 -46.43
CA VAL A 4 -11.39 -10.66 -44.97
C VAL A 4 -11.52 -12.11 -44.52
N GLY A 5 -10.51 -12.63 -43.83
CA GLY A 5 -10.51 -13.99 -43.28
C GLY A 5 -11.44 -14.10 -42.07
N ILE A 6 -12.35 -15.08 -42.12
CA ILE A 6 -13.26 -15.41 -41.02
C ILE A 6 -13.20 -16.91 -40.71
N TYR A 7 -13.49 -17.26 -39.46
CA TYR A 7 -13.44 -18.63 -38.97
C TYR A 7 -14.55 -18.86 -37.95
N GLN A 8 -14.72 -20.10 -37.49
CA GLN A 8 -15.80 -20.48 -36.60
C GLN A 8 -15.47 -20.14 -35.12
N ASN A 9 -15.98 -19.01 -34.64
CA ASN A 9 -15.85 -18.55 -33.25
C ASN A 9 -17.08 -17.76 -32.75
N ASN A 10 -18.24 -18.42 -32.70
CA ASN A 10 -19.50 -17.83 -32.22
C ASN A 10 -19.38 -17.38 -30.75
N PRO A 11 -19.86 -16.18 -30.37
CA PRO A 11 -20.58 -15.19 -31.18
C PRO A 11 -19.70 -14.09 -31.82
N LYS A 12 -18.38 -14.18 -31.68
CA LYS A 12 -17.45 -13.14 -32.13
C LYS A 12 -17.38 -13.04 -33.66
N VAL A 13 -17.22 -14.18 -34.33
CA VAL A 13 -17.16 -14.28 -35.79
C VAL A 13 -17.50 -15.71 -36.18
N PHE A 14 -18.40 -15.92 -37.13
CA PHE A 14 -18.77 -17.25 -37.62
C PHE A 14 -19.55 -17.16 -38.93
N LEU A 15 -19.81 -18.31 -39.57
CA LEU A 15 -20.83 -18.43 -40.61
C LEU A 15 -22.12 -18.93 -39.99
N ASP A 16 -23.24 -18.25 -40.29
CA ASP A 16 -24.56 -18.70 -39.87
C ASP A 16 -25.01 -19.96 -40.64
N GLU A 17 -26.19 -20.49 -40.29
CA GLU A 17 -26.76 -21.70 -40.91
C GLU A 17 -27.05 -21.54 -42.41
N ASN A 18 -27.15 -20.30 -42.91
CA ASN A 18 -27.34 -19.99 -44.33
C ASN A 18 -26.00 -19.75 -45.06
N GLY A 19 -24.87 -19.94 -44.39
CA GLY A 19 -23.54 -19.71 -44.94
C GLY A 19 -23.18 -18.21 -45.04
N LYS A 20 -23.89 -17.33 -44.34
CA LYS A 20 -23.62 -15.89 -44.32
C LYS A 20 -22.66 -15.54 -43.17
N PRO A 21 -21.61 -14.72 -43.43
CA PRO A 21 -20.78 -14.12 -42.38
C PRO A 21 -21.64 -13.40 -41.33
N SER A 22 -21.45 -13.75 -40.06
CA SER A 22 -22.21 -13.23 -38.92
C SER A 22 -21.33 -13.11 -37.67
N GLY A 23 -21.78 -12.30 -36.71
CA GLY A 23 -21.10 -12.07 -35.44
C GLY A 23 -20.52 -10.68 -35.30
N PHE A 24 -20.07 -10.36 -34.09
CA PHE A 24 -19.57 -9.04 -33.70
C PHE A 24 -18.56 -8.46 -34.71
N TRP A 25 -17.51 -9.20 -35.06
CA TRP A 25 -16.46 -8.72 -35.94
C TRP A 25 -16.93 -8.45 -37.37
N VAL A 26 -17.94 -9.18 -37.84
CA VAL A 26 -18.52 -8.98 -39.17
C VAL A 26 -19.29 -7.66 -39.19
N GLU A 27 -20.06 -7.34 -38.15
CA GLU A 27 -20.78 -6.07 -38.08
C GLU A 27 -19.87 -4.85 -37.94
N ILE A 28 -18.80 -4.96 -37.16
CA ILE A 28 -17.79 -3.89 -37.07
C ILE A 28 -17.13 -3.68 -38.44
N MET A 29 -16.73 -4.76 -39.10
CA MET A 29 -16.05 -4.69 -40.39
C MET A 29 -16.96 -4.13 -41.49
N ASP A 30 -18.22 -4.56 -41.56
CA ASP A 30 -19.23 -4.01 -42.47
C ASP A 30 -19.51 -2.52 -42.18
N GLY A 31 -19.56 -2.15 -40.90
CA GLY A 31 -19.72 -0.76 -40.47
C GLY A 31 -18.56 0.15 -40.89
N ILE A 32 -17.31 -0.33 -40.76
CA ILE A 32 -16.11 0.38 -41.21
C ILE A 32 -16.07 0.47 -42.73
N ALA A 33 -16.33 -0.64 -43.43
CA ALA A 33 -16.33 -0.66 -44.89
C ALA A 33 -17.38 0.26 -45.51
N LYS A 34 -18.56 0.39 -44.89
CA LYS A 34 -19.58 1.35 -45.33
C LYS A 34 -19.12 2.81 -45.20
N ARG A 35 -18.29 3.13 -44.21
CA ARG A 35 -17.76 4.49 -43.98
C ARG A 35 -16.57 4.82 -44.88
N GLU A 36 -15.76 3.82 -45.21
CA GLU A 36 -14.60 3.96 -46.08
C GLU A 36 -14.89 3.59 -47.56
N ASN A 37 -16.15 3.29 -47.89
CA ASN A 37 -16.61 2.83 -49.21
C ASN A 37 -15.85 1.59 -49.75
N TRP A 38 -15.55 0.64 -48.87
CA TRP A 38 -14.91 -0.63 -49.24
C TRP A 38 -15.94 -1.68 -49.64
N SER A 39 -15.56 -2.55 -50.58
CA SER A 39 -16.31 -3.78 -50.89
C SER A 39 -15.57 -4.97 -50.26
N ILE A 40 -16.21 -5.69 -49.34
CA ILE A 40 -15.62 -6.83 -48.64
C ILE A 40 -16.01 -8.14 -49.32
N ILE A 41 -15.06 -9.08 -49.37
CA ILE A 41 -15.31 -10.50 -49.61
C ILE A 41 -14.82 -11.26 -48.37
N TYR A 42 -15.74 -11.93 -47.68
CA TYR A 42 -15.39 -12.77 -46.54
C TYR A 42 -14.92 -14.15 -47.02
N ILE A 43 -13.74 -14.58 -46.57
CA ILE A 43 -13.12 -15.87 -46.90
C ILE A 43 -13.19 -16.76 -45.67
N PRO A 44 -14.06 -17.79 -45.67
CA PRO A 44 -14.10 -18.75 -44.57
C PRO A 44 -12.92 -19.71 -44.64
N CYS A 45 -12.22 -19.86 -43.52
CA CYS A 45 -11.07 -20.74 -43.40
C CYS A 45 -10.94 -21.27 -41.95
N GLU A 46 -10.13 -22.31 -41.77
CA GLU A 46 -9.69 -22.75 -40.45
C GLU A 46 -8.71 -21.74 -39.87
N TRP A 47 -8.75 -21.49 -38.55
CA TRP A 47 -7.96 -20.42 -37.89
C TRP A 47 -6.48 -20.38 -38.32
N ASN A 48 -5.79 -21.52 -38.24
CA ASN A 48 -4.38 -21.62 -38.61
C ASN A 48 -4.13 -21.46 -40.12
N GLN A 49 -5.12 -21.83 -40.95
CA GLN A 49 -5.05 -21.65 -42.39
C GLN A 49 -5.27 -20.18 -42.77
N CYS A 50 -6.23 -19.50 -42.13
CA CYS A 50 -6.47 -18.07 -42.32
C CYS A 50 -5.21 -17.24 -42.03
N LEU A 51 -4.51 -17.52 -40.92
CA LEU A 51 -3.27 -16.80 -40.58
C LEU A 51 -2.17 -17.01 -41.63
N LYS A 52 -2.01 -18.25 -42.11
CA LYS A 52 -1.06 -18.55 -43.21
C LYS A 52 -1.47 -17.88 -44.52
N ASP A 53 -2.76 -17.79 -44.78
CA ASP A 53 -3.29 -17.14 -45.98
C ASP A 53 -3.11 -15.61 -45.94
N VAL A 54 -3.15 -14.99 -44.75
CA VAL A 54 -2.73 -13.60 -44.55
C VAL A 54 -1.22 -13.46 -44.82
N GLU A 55 -0.40 -14.32 -44.24
CA GLU A 55 1.07 -14.33 -44.43
C GLU A 55 1.44 -14.49 -45.91
N ASN A 56 0.72 -15.35 -46.63
CA ASN A 56 0.89 -15.60 -48.07
C ASN A 56 0.28 -14.49 -48.95
N GLY A 57 -0.51 -13.57 -48.39
CA GLY A 57 -1.19 -12.48 -49.11
C GLY A 57 -2.41 -12.93 -49.94
N THR A 58 -2.94 -14.13 -49.67
CA THR A 58 -4.20 -14.62 -50.26
C THR A 58 -5.43 -14.08 -49.53
N ILE A 59 -5.27 -13.65 -48.27
CA ILE A 59 -6.23 -12.86 -47.48
C ILE A 59 -5.58 -11.52 -47.16
N ASP A 60 -6.33 -10.42 -47.27
CA ASP A 60 -5.81 -9.07 -47.05
C ASP A 60 -5.85 -8.68 -45.56
N LEU A 61 -6.88 -9.12 -44.84
CA LEU A 61 -7.14 -8.76 -43.45
C LEU A 61 -7.71 -9.96 -42.68
N MET A 62 -7.29 -10.16 -41.43
CA MET A 62 -7.94 -11.11 -40.54
C MET A 62 -8.40 -10.44 -39.24
N VAL A 63 -9.57 -10.87 -38.76
CA VAL A 63 -10.23 -10.35 -37.57
C VAL A 63 -10.02 -11.27 -36.37
N ASP A 64 -10.29 -10.75 -35.16
CA ASP A 64 -10.30 -11.54 -33.91
C ASP A 64 -8.93 -12.13 -33.52
N VAL A 65 -7.82 -11.45 -33.84
CA VAL A 65 -6.45 -11.94 -33.58
C VAL A 65 -5.87 -11.38 -32.30
N ALA A 66 -5.45 -12.29 -31.41
CA ALA A 66 -4.77 -11.92 -30.18
C ALA A 66 -3.31 -11.58 -30.45
N TYR A 67 -2.87 -10.45 -29.89
CA TYR A 67 -1.48 -10.01 -29.91
C TYR A 67 -0.56 -11.04 -29.20
N SER A 68 0.59 -11.33 -29.80
CA SER A 68 1.71 -12.02 -29.16
C SER A 68 3.02 -11.69 -29.86
N ASP A 69 4.13 -11.69 -29.12
CA ASP A 69 5.46 -11.36 -29.66
C ASP A 69 5.86 -12.23 -30.87
N LYS A 70 5.42 -13.50 -30.89
CA LYS A 70 5.67 -14.40 -32.03
C LYS A 70 4.91 -13.98 -33.30
N ARG A 71 3.74 -13.35 -33.17
CA ARG A 71 2.88 -12.94 -34.28
C ARG A 71 3.16 -11.51 -34.74
N ASP A 72 3.65 -10.65 -33.84
CA ASP A 72 4.10 -9.29 -34.17
C ASP A 72 5.28 -9.31 -35.16
N ASN A 73 6.07 -10.38 -35.16
CA ASN A 73 7.14 -10.64 -36.13
C ASN A 73 6.67 -11.23 -37.47
N LEU A 74 5.35 -11.40 -37.67
CA LEU A 74 4.77 -12.01 -38.89
C LEU A 74 3.64 -11.16 -39.49
N PHE A 75 3.02 -10.29 -38.70
CA PHE A 75 1.83 -9.53 -39.05
C PHE A 75 1.88 -8.13 -38.43
N ASP A 76 1.33 -7.16 -39.15
CA ASP A 76 1.09 -5.82 -38.59
C ASP A 76 -0.27 -5.79 -37.89
N PHE A 77 -0.30 -5.24 -36.67
CA PHE A 77 -1.50 -5.10 -35.84
C PHE A 77 -2.03 -3.67 -35.87
N ASN A 78 -3.35 -3.51 -35.83
CA ASN A 78 -3.97 -2.19 -35.62
C ASN A 78 -3.74 -1.70 -34.17
N ASN A 79 -3.62 -0.39 -33.94
CA ASN A 79 -3.26 0.16 -32.63
C ASN A 79 -4.41 0.09 -31.61
N GLU A 80 -5.64 0.31 -32.05
CA GLU A 80 -6.81 0.35 -31.15
C GLU A 80 -7.27 -1.06 -30.78
N VAL A 81 -7.45 -1.33 -29.49
CA VAL A 81 -7.99 -2.62 -29.04
C VAL A 81 -9.48 -2.68 -29.37
N VAL A 82 -9.87 -3.61 -30.25
CA VAL A 82 -11.26 -3.71 -30.71
C VAL A 82 -12.14 -4.42 -29.68
N LEU A 83 -11.62 -5.49 -29.08
CA LEU A 83 -12.32 -6.28 -28.08
C LEU A 83 -11.33 -6.90 -27.09
N ALA A 84 -11.62 -6.81 -25.80
CA ALA A 84 -10.90 -7.54 -24.76
C ALA A 84 -11.62 -8.86 -24.45
N SER A 85 -10.91 -9.98 -24.59
CA SER A 85 -11.44 -11.32 -24.31
C SER A 85 -10.53 -12.00 -23.30
N TRP A 86 -11.08 -12.49 -22.19
CA TRP A 86 -10.35 -13.35 -21.25
C TRP A 86 -10.93 -14.75 -21.26
N SER A 87 -10.16 -15.71 -20.75
CA SER A 87 -10.65 -17.06 -20.57
C SER A 87 -11.21 -17.24 -19.17
N GLN A 88 -12.37 -17.85 -19.09
CA GLN A 88 -13.10 -18.11 -17.86
C GLN A 88 -13.04 -19.61 -17.58
N VAL A 89 -12.66 -19.95 -16.35
CA VAL A 89 -12.70 -21.34 -15.89
C VAL A 89 -14.09 -21.65 -15.34
N TYR A 90 -14.65 -22.78 -15.77
CA TYR A 90 -15.88 -23.38 -15.24
C TYR A 90 -15.52 -24.71 -14.57
N ALA A 91 -16.18 -25.01 -13.46
CA ALA A 91 -16.03 -26.25 -12.72
C ALA A 91 -17.30 -27.10 -12.82
N ARG A 92 -17.16 -28.41 -12.61
CA ARG A 92 -18.32 -29.27 -12.41
C ARG A 92 -19.03 -28.94 -11.08
N PRO A 93 -20.35 -29.19 -10.96
CA PRO A 93 -21.10 -28.93 -9.74
C PRO A 93 -20.48 -29.61 -8.51
N GLY A 94 -20.40 -28.88 -7.40
CA GLY A 94 -19.85 -29.37 -6.13
C GLY A 94 -18.32 -29.29 -5.99
N LEU A 95 -17.60 -28.80 -7.01
CA LEU A 95 -16.15 -28.56 -6.94
C LEU A 95 -15.87 -27.05 -6.85
N SER A 96 -15.29 -26.62 -5.74
CA SER A 96 -14.89 -25.22 -5.53
C SER A 96 -13.44 -25.00 -5.98
N LEU A 97 -13.25 -24.17 -7.01
CA LEU A 97 -11.94 -23.74 -7.48
C LEU A 97 -11.86 -22.22 -7.36
N ASN A 98 -10.89 -21.74 -6.59
CA ASN A 98 -10.71 -20.31 -6.27
C ASN A 98 -9.45 -19.73 -6.91
N SER A 99 -8.43 -20.56 -7.12
CA SER A 99 -7.13 -20.18 -7.66
C SER A 99 -6.65 -21.13 -8.76
N ILE A 100 -5.73 -20.67 -9.60
CA ILE A 100 -5.15 -21.52 -10.65
C ILE A 100 -4.35 -22.70 -10.07
N LEU A 101 -3.88 -22.59 -8.83
CA LEU A 101 -3.20 -23.67 -8.10
C LEU A 101 -4.16 -24.83 -7.80
N ASP A 102 -5.46 -24.56 -7.69
CA ASP A 102 -6.48 -25.59 -7.41
C ASP A 102 -6.72 -26.52 -8.61
N LEU A 103 -6.13 -26.21 -9.77
CA LEU A 103 -6.13 -27.07 -10.96
C LEU A 103 -5.13 -28.23 -10.84
N ASP A 104 -4.24 -28.22 -9.86
CA ASP A 104 -3.25 -29.28 -9.68
C ASP A 104 -3.90 -30.66 -9.48
N GLY A 105 -3.43 -31.65 -10.25
CA GLY A 105 -4.00 -33.00 -10.28
C GLY A 105 -5.45 -33.12 -10.78
N LYS A 106 -6.03 -32.06 -11.38
CA LYS A 106 -7.39 -32.06 -11.93
C LYS A 106 -7.40 -32.32 -13.43
N LYS A 107 -8.51 -32.88 -13.93
CA LYS A 107 -8.76 -32.99 -15.37
C LYS A 107 -9.29 -31.68 -15.93
N VAL A 108 -8.53 -31.01 -16.80
CA VAL A 108 -8.88 -29.69 -17.34
C VAL A 108 -9.15 -29.78 -18.83
N GLY A 109 -10.40 -29.53 -19.22
CA GLY A 109 -10.81 -29.48 -20.62
C GLY A 109 -10.37 -28.19 -21.30
N ILE A 110 -9.74 -28.31 -22.47
CA ILE A 110 -9.24 -27.18 -23.23
C ILE A 110 -9.36 -27.39 -24.75
N LEU A 111 -9.59 -26.31 -25.49
CA LEU A 111 -9.69 -26.37 -26.95
C LEU A 111 -8.32 -26.66 -27.58
N LYS A 112 -8.29 -27.59 -28.53
CA LYS A 112 -7.10 -27.95 -29.31
C LYS A 112 -6.59 -26.75 -30.13
N SER A 113 -5.27 -26.59 -30.19
CA SER A 113 -4.60 -25.52 -30.95
C SER A 113 -5.05 -24.10 -30.61
N SER A 114 -5.53 -23.89 -29.38
CA SER A 114 -6.05 -22.60 -28.91
C SER A 114 -4.97 -21.77 -28.20
N ILE A 115 -5.09 -20.44 -28.24
CA ILE A 115 -4.19 -19.53 -27.50
C ILE A 115 -4.26 -19.81 -26.00
N GLN A 116 -5.44 -20.18 -25.50
CA GLN A 116 -5.65 -20.57 -24.11
C GLN A 116 -4.74 -21.72 -23.69
N LYS A 117 -4.47 -22.67 -24.59
CA LYS A 117 -3.60 -23.82 -24.33
C LYS A 117 -2.13 -23.43 -24.20
N GLU A 118 -1.67 -22.50 -25.04
CA GLU A 118 -0.29 -22.00 -24.95
C GLU A 118 -0.09 -21.22 -23.65
N VAL A 119 -0.99 -20.27 -23.35
CA VAL A 119 -0.93 -19.45 -22.14
C VAL A 119 -1.03 -20.30 -20.87
N LEU A 120 -1.92 -21.29 -20.85
CA LEU A 120 -2.06 -22.17 -19.69
C LEU A 120 -0.81 -23.02 -19.47
N LYS A 121 -0.15 -23.50 -20.55
CA LYS A 121 1.11 -24.27 -20.41
C LYS A 121 2.22 -23.45 -19.76
N ASP A 122 2.34 -22.17 -20.12
CA ASP A 122 3.34 -21.27 -19.53
C ASP A 122 3.05 -20.98 -18.05
N GLN A 123 1.77 -20.88 -17.67
CA GLN A 123 1.37 -20.71 -16.27
C GLN A 123 1.57 -21.99 -15.46
N ILE A 124 1.20 -23.15 -16.01
CA ILE A 124 1.41 -24.46 -15.38
C ILE A 124 2.89 -24.69 -15.07
N SER A 125 3.79 -24.40 -16.02
CA SER A 125 5.23 -24.55 -15.83
C SER A 125 5.80 -23.55 -14.81
N SER A 126 5.31 -22.30 -14.82
CA SER A 126 5.76 -21.27 -13.87
C SER A 126 5.35 -21.55 -12.43
N PHE A 127 4.17 -22.15 -12.21
CA PHE A 127 3.65 -22.47 -10.88
C PHE A 127 3.95 -23.90 -10.40
N GLY A 128 4.57 -24.74 -11.24
CA GLY A 128 4.94 -26.12 -10.87
C GLY A 128 3.76 -27.05 -10.63
N ILE A 129 2.59 -26.77 -11.20
CA ILE A 129 1.38 -27.59 -11.09
C ILE A 129 1.28 -28.59 -12.25
N THR A 130 0.51 -29.67 -12.08
CA THR A 130 0.41 -30.76 -13.06
C THR A 130 -1.05 -31.19 -13.32
N PRO A 131 -1.89 -30.33 -13.94
CA PRO A 131 -3.23 -30.74 -14.38
C PRO A 131 -3.17 -31.72 -15.56
N GLU A 132 -4.12 -32.65 -15.61
CA GLU A 132 -4.33 -33.54 -16.76
C GLU A 132 -5.14 -32.79 -17.83
N LEU A 133 -4.49 -32.33 -18.90
CA LEU A 133 -5.15 -31.58 -19.98
C LEU A 133 -5.91 -32.52 -20.93
N VAL A 134 -7.22 -32.30 -21.05
CA VAL A 134 -8.09 -33.03 -21.97
C VAL A 134 -8.45 -32.12 -23.14
N GLU A 135 -7.90 -32.41 -24.32
CA GLU A 135 -8.10 -31.60 -25.51
C GLU A 135 -9.41 -31.93 -26.22
N VAL A 136 -10.14 -30.89 -26.64
CA VAL A 136 -11.37 -31.03 -27.42
C VAL A 136 -11.33 -30.20 -28.71
N ASP A 137 -12.14 -30.57 -29.70
CA ASP A 137 -12.18 -29.89 -31.00
C ASP A 137 -13.18 -28.71 -31.02
N LYS A 138 -14.20 -28.69 -30.16
CA LYS A 138 -15.17 -27.58 -30.05
C LYS A 138 -15.36 -27.13 -28.61
N PHE A 139 -15.56 -25.83 -28.39
CA PHE A 139 -15.82 -25.29 -27.05
C PHE A 139 -17.08 -25.89 -26.38
N ASN A 140 -18.07 -26.30 -27.17
CA ASN A 140 -19.28 -26.94 -26.64
C ASN A 140 -18.97 -28.29 -25.96
N ASP A 141 -17.96 -29.01 -26.44
CA ASP A 141 -17.59 -30.32 -25.90
C ASP A 141 -17.05 -30.19 -24.47
N ILE A 142 -16.44 -29.05 -24.11
CA ILE A 142 -15.97 -28.77 -22.75
C ILE A 142 -17.14 -28.79 -21.76
N PHE A 143 -18.25 -28.11 -22.08
CA PHE A 143 -19.41 -28.08 -21.20
C PHE A 143 -20.09 -29.44 -21.09
N VAL A 144 -20.16 -30.19 -22.19
CA VAL A 144 -20.67 -31.58 -22.19
C VAL A 144 -19.82 -32.48 -21.29
N LEU A 145 -18.49 -32.38 -21.36
CA LEU A 145 -17.58 -33.19 -20.53
C LEU A 145 -17.63 -32.80 -19.04
N LEU A 146 -17.81 -31.52 -18.73
CA LEU A 146 -17.98 -31.02 -17.36
C LEU A 146 -19.26 -31.58 -16.71
N GLU A 147 -20.37 -31.55 -17.44
CA GLU A 147 -21.66 -32.09 -16.96
C GLU A 147 -21.63 -33.61 -16.79
N GLN A 148 -20.90 -34.31 -17.67
CA GLN A 148 -20.65 -35.75 -17.54
C GLN A 148 -19.66 -36.12 -16.43
N GLY A 149 -19.04 -35.13 -15.77
CA GLY A 149 -18.01 -35.35 -14.74
C GLY A 149 -16.73 -36.02 -15.25
N LYS A 150 -16.48 -36.00 -16.56
CA LYS A 150 -15.28 -36.57 -17.19
C LYS A 150 -14.06 -35.64 -17.06
N ILE A 151 -14.32 -34.35 -16.88
CA ILE A 151 -13.34 -33.32 -16.53
C ILE A 151 -13.83 -32.56 -15.30
N ASP A 152 -12.89 -32.06 -14.51
CA ASP A 152 -13.15 -31.32 -13.26
C ASP A 152 -13.30 -29.82 -13.51
N ALA A 153 -12.52 -29.28 -14.46
CA ALA A 153 -12.54 -27.89 -14.87
C ALA A 153 -12.49 -27.77 -16.40
N GLY A 154 -13.03 -26.68 -16.94
CA GLY A 154 -13.06 -26.39 -18.37
C GLY A 154 -12.79 -24.93 -18.65
N ILE A 155 -11.96 -24.66 -19.65
CA ILE A 155 -11.52 -23.30 -19.99
C ILE A 155 -12.14 -22.88 -21.32
N VAL A 156 -12.94 -21.82 -21.29
CA VAL A 156 -13.58 -21.24 -22.47
C VAL A 156 -13.40 -19.72 -22.48
N ASN A 157 -13.57 -19.07 -23.63
CA ASN A 157 -13.60 -17.60 -23.65
C ASN A 157 -14.85 -17.07 -22.91
N ASN A 158 -14.71 -15.88 -22.30
CA ASN A 158 -15.74 -15.24 -21.48
C ASN A 158 -17.09 -15.05 -22.20
N PHE A 159 -17.10 -14.71 -23.49
CA PHE A 159 -18.33 -14.48 -24.26
C PHE A 159 -19.08 -15.78 -24.56
N PHE A 160 -18.38 -16.80 -25.04
CA PHE A 160 -18.95 -18.12 -25.28
C PHE A 160 -19.46 -18.73 -23.97
N GLY A 161 -18.65 -18.65 -22.90
CA GLY A 161 -19.04 -19.14 -21.59
C GLY A 161 -20.31 -18.46 -21.05
N LYS A 162 -20.42 -17.13 -21.17
CA LYS A 162 -21.62 -16.38 -20.74
C LYS A 162 -22.88 -16.80 -21.52
N LYS A 163 -22.77 -17.08 -22.82
CA LYS A 163 -23.89 -17.46 -23.70
C LYS A 163 -24.33 -18.92 -23.54
N VAL A 164 -23.37 -19.81 -23.32
CA VAL A 164 -23.60 -21.26 -23.40
C VAL A 164 -23.72 -21.92 -22.02
N SER A 165 -23.02 -21.42 -20.99
CA SER A 165 -23.07 -22.02 -19.65
C SER A 165 -24.46 -22.15 -19.03
N PRO A 166 -25.46 -21.25 -19.27
CA PRO A 166 -26.80 -21.45 -18.74
C PRO A 166 -27.52 -22.71 -19.23
N ASN A 167 -27.07 -23.31 -20.34
CA ASN A 167 -27.64 -24.54 -20.90
C ASN A 167 -27.06 -25.82 -20.29
N TYR A 168 -26.08 -25.73 -19.40
CA TYR A 168 -25.38 -26.87 -18.81
C TYR A 168 -25.31 -26.71 -17.29
N ASN A 169 -25.34 -27.83 -16.56
CA ASN A 169 -25.18 -27.78 -15.11
C ASN A 169 -23.69 -27.63 -14.72
N VAL A 170 -23.17 -26.40 -14.76
CA VAL A 170 -21.77 -26.07 -14.47
C VAL A 170 -21.65 -24.83 -13.60
N VAL A 171 -20.55 -24.72 -12.86
CA VAL A 171 -20.29 -23.61 -11.94
C VAL A 171 -19.24 -22.68 -12.53
N LYS A 172 -19.57 -21.40 -12.69
CA LYS A 172 -18.59 -20.38 -13.05
C LYS A 172 -17.67 -20.11 -11.86
N THR A 173 -16.36 -20.17 -12.07
CA THR A 173 -15.36 -19.94 -11.00
C THR A 173 -14.85 -18.49 -11.00
N ASN A 174 -14.05 -18.13 -10.00
CA ASN A 174 -13.37 -16.83 -9.95
C ASN A 174 -12.03 -16.82 -10.70
N ILE A 175 -11.64 -17.95 -11.30
CA ILE A 175 -10.36 -18.08 -12.01
C ILE A 175 -10.51 -17.52 -13.42
N LEU A 176 -9.77 -16.45 -13.70
CA LEU A 176 -9.66 -15.81 -15.00
C LEU A 176 -8.25 -16.08 -15.55
N VAL A 177 -8.16 -16.58 -16.78
CA VAL A 177 -6.89 -16.83 -17.46
C VAL A 177 -6.69 -15.74 -18.52
N ASN A 178 -5.67 -14.92 -18.25
CA ASN A 178 -5.09 -13.79 -19.00
C ASN A 178 -5.98 -13.07 -20.05
N PRO A 179 -6.28 -11.76 -19.89
CA PRO A 179 -7.03 -11.01 -20.91
C PRO A 179 -6.21 -10.83 -22.20
N ALA A 180 -6.73 -11.32 -23.31
CA ALA A 180 -6.20 -11.09 -24.65
C ALA A 180 -6.86 -9.84 -25.26
N ARG A 181 -6.01 -8.95 -25.79
CA ARG A 181 -6.43 -7.81 -26.62
C ARG A 181 -6.54 -8.32 -28.05
N LEU A 182 -7.72 -8.15 -28.65
CA LEU A 182 -8.02 -8.66 -29.98
C LEU A 182 -8.00 -7.51 -30.99
N HIS A 183 -7.34 -7.78 -32.11
CA HIS A 183 -6.98 -6.82 -33.13
C HIS A 183 -7.32 -7.34 -34.53
N PHE A 184 -7.31 -6.42 -35.48
CA PHE A 184 -7.17 -6.70 -36.91
C PHE A 184 -5.70 -6.89 -37.25
N VAL A 185 -5.40 -7.86 -38.13
CA VAL A 185 -4.05 -8.10 -38.63
C VAL A 185 -3.99 -8.12 -40.15
N VAL A 186 -2.88 -7.62 -40.68
CA VAL A 186 -2.52 -7.68 -42.10
C VAL A 186 -1.11 -8.26 -42.24
N LYS A 187 -0.71 -8.56 -43.47
CA LYS A 187 0.64 -9.04 -43.76
C LYS A 187 1.69 -7.96 -43.46
N GLU A 188 2.78 -8.36 -42.80
CA GLU A 188 4.00 -7.55 -42.60
C GLU A 188 4.58 -7.16 -43.98
N SER A 189 4.29 -5.92 -44.42
CA SER A 189 4.68 -5.24 -45.70
C SER A 189 3.54 -4.52 -46.42
N ASP A 190 2.28 -4.60 -45.95
CA ASP A 190 1.18 -3.83 -46.52
C ASP A 190 1.28 -2.36 -46.07
N PRO A 191 1.42 -1.36 -46.98
CA PRO A 191 1.77 0.00 -46.58
C PRO A 191 0.64 0.66 -45.79
N ASN A 192 0.74 0.64 -44.45
CA ASN A 192 0.12 1.41 -43.33
C ASN A 192 -1.29 2.06 -43.47
N SER A 193 -1.90 2.12 -44.65
CA SER A 193 -3.12 2.84 -45.01
C SER A 193 -4.38 2.11 -44.58
N LEU A 194 -4.41 0.77 -44.66
CA LEU A 194 -5.58 -0.03 -44.29
C LEU A 194 -5.80 -0.02 -42.77
N LEU A 195 -4.77 -0.39 -42.00
CA LEU A 195 -4.84 -0.40 -40.53
C LEU A 195 -5.05 1.01 -39.95
N SER A 196 -4.39 2.05 -40.50
CA SER A 196 -4.63 3.43 -40.06
C SER A 196 -6.06 3.90 -40.31
N SER A 197 -6.69 3.46 -41.41
CA SER A 197 -8.09 3.77 -41.70
C SER A 197 -9.02 3.04 -40.74
N ILE A 198 -8.71 1.78 -40.42
CA ILE A 198 -9.44 0.98 -39.41
C ILE A 198 -9.34 1.65 -38.03
N ASP A 199 -8.14 2.02 -37.57
CA ASP A 199 -7.94 2.68 -36.27
C ASP A 199 -8.71 4.00 -36.17
N ARG A 200 -8.67 4.83 -37.23
CA ARG A 200 -9.42 6.08 -37.28
C ARG A 200 -10.93 5.86 -37.15
N GLN A 201 -11.48 4.85 -37.83
CA GLN A 201 -12.91 4.55 -37.73
C GLN A 201 -13.28 3.93 -36.37
N LEU A 202 -12.43 3.06 -35.83
CA LEU A 202 -12.63 2.47 -34.50
C LEU A 202 -12.68 3.54 -33.42
N GLN A 203 -11.79 4.54 -33.44
CA GLN A 203 -11.84 5.66 -32.49
C GLN A 203 -13.17 6.42 -32.52
N ILE A 204 -13.77 6.58 -33.70
CA ILE A 204 -15.07 7.23 -33.86
C ILE A 204 -16.19 6.34 -33.29
N LEU A 205 -16.18 5.06 -33.64
CA LEU A 205 -17.21 4.10 -33.23
C LEU A 205 -17.19 3.87 -31.71
N ILE A 206 -16.01 3.74 -31.10
CA ILE A 206 -15.86 3.48 -29.66
C ILE A 206 -16.27 4.69 -28.81
N ARG A 207 -16.08 5.92 -29.31
CA ARG A 207 -16.45 7.16 -28.60
C ARG A 207 -17.95 7.46 -28.58
N ASP A 208 -18.72 6.93 -29.52
CA ASP A 208 -20.16 7.18 -29.63
C ASP A 208 -20.97 6.01 -29.02
N PRO A 209 -21.66 6.19 -27.87
CA PRO A 209 -22.46 5.14 -27.23
C PRO A 209 -23.61 4.60 -28.08
N ASN A 210 -24.03 5.34 -29.12
CA ASN A 210 -25.12 4.93 -30.02
C ASN A 210 -24.60 4.33 -31.33
N SER A 211 -23.29 4.08 -31.44
CA SER A 211 -22.69 3.55 -32.66
C SER A 211 -23.01 2.06 -32.86
N ILE A 212 -22.72 1.58 -34.08
CA ILE A 212 -22.81 0.16 -34.42
C ILE A 212 -21.94 -0.72 -33.51
N TYR A 213 -20.89 -0.16 -32.88
CA TYR A 213 -20.03 -0.88 -31.97
C TYR A 213 -20.78 -1.35 -30.72
N TYR A 214 -21.51 -0.44 -30.05
CA TYR A 214 -22.29 -0.80 -28.87
C TYR A 214 -23.55 -1.61 -29.20
N GLN A 215 -24.14 -1.40 -30.39
CA GLN A 215 -25.25 -2.23 -30.89
C GLN A 215 -24.79 -3.67 -31.09
N ALA A 216 -23.66 -3.88 -31.77
CA ALA A 216 -23.08 -5.21 -31.97
C ALA A 216 -22.66 -5.89 -30.66
N ILE A 217 -22.18 -5.13 -29.66
CA ILE A 217 -21.93 -5.66 -28.30
C ILE A 217 -23.23 -6.21 -27.70
N ASN A 218 -24.31 -5.44 -27.73
CA ASN A 218 -25.58 -5.82 -27.12
C ASN A 218 -26.27 -6.99 -27.84
N GLU A 219 -26.16 -7.05 -29.17
CA GLU A 219 -26.77 -8.11 -29.98
C GLU A 219 -26.00 -9.43 -29.90
N TRP A 220 -24.66 -9.36 -29.98
CA TRP A 220 -23.85 -10.57 -30.14
C TRP A 220 -23.16 -11.04 -28.86
N LEU A 221 -22.71 -10.12 -28.00
CA LEU A 221 -21.85 -10.42 -26.86
C LEU A 221 -22.60 -10.42 -25.51
N GLU A 222 -23.78 -9.81 -25.46
CA GLU A 222 -24.72 -9.97 -24.35
C GLU A 222 -25.70 -11.13 -24.57
N PRO A 223 -26.08 -11.88 -23.52
CA PRO A 223 -27.00 -12.99 -23.66
C PRO A 223 -28.42 -12.49 -23.97
N GLU A 224 -29.02 -12.98 -25.07
CA GLU A 224 -30.46 -12.87 -25.31
C GLU A 224 -31.25 -13.36 -24.09
N LYS A 225 -32.25 -12.57 -23.66
CA LYS A 225 -33.29 -13.04 -22.73
C LYS A 225 -34.15 -14.11 -23.41
N LYS A 226 -33.68 -15.36 -23.44
CA LYS A 226 -34.46 -16.47 -24.00
C LYS A 226 -35.59 -16.88 -23.06
N LEU A 227 -36.83 -16.71 -23.50
CA LEU A 227 -37.97 -17.48 -22.99
C LEU A 227 -37.71 -18.97 -23.31
N GLY A 228 -37.63 -19.81 -22.28
CA GLY A 228 -37.24 -21.22 -22.40
C GLY A 228 -38.41 -22.21 -22.61
N TRP A 229 -38.07 -23.44 -23.02
CA TRP A 229 -38.97 -24.58 -23.27
C TRP A 229 -40.05 -24.90 -22.20
N PRO A 230 -39.93 -24.53 -20.90
CA PRO A 230 -41.06 -24.67 -19.97
C PRO A 230 -42.33 -23.95 -20.48
N GLN A 231 -42.19 -22.82 -21.17
CA GLN A 231 -43.31 -22.02 -21.66
C GLN A 231 -43.95 -22.60 -22.94
N ILE A 232 -43.18 -23.30 -23.78
CA ILE A 232 -43.67 -23.92 -25.02
C ILE A 232 -44.35 -25.26 -24.75
N ARG A 233 -43.81 -26.05 -23.80
CA ARG A 233 -44.45 -27.29 -23.32
C ARG A 233 -45.79 -26.99 -22.63
N ASP A 234 -45.82 -25.96 -21.80
CA ASP A 234 -47.04 -25.54 -21.12
C ASP A 234 -48.05 -25.00 -22.14
N PHE A 235 -47.62 -24.31 -23.21
CA PHE A 235 -48.50 -23.88 -24.30
C PHE A 235 -49.17 -25.04 -25.06
N LEU A 236 -48.43 -26.11 -25.38
CA LEU A 236 -48.97 -27.28 -26.09
C LEU A 236 -49.85 -28.19 -25.20
N TRP A 237 -49.51 -28.33 -23.92
CA TRP A 237 -50.36 -29.04 -22.93
C TRP A 237 -51.66 -28.28 -22.63
N ASN A 238 -51.60 -26.95 -22.62
CA ASN A 238 -52.75 -26.08 -22.49
C ASN A 238 -53.68 -26.16 -23.72
N LEU A 239 -53.16 -26.26 -24.95
CA LEU A 239 -54.00 -26.33 -26.15
C LEU A 239 -54.88 -27.61 -26.21
N ALA A 240 -54.35 -28.75 -25.74
CA ALA A 240 -55.08 -30.02 -25.68
C ALA A 240 -56.12 -30.08 -24.54
N ILE A 241 -55.90 -29.32 -23.44
CA ILE A 241 -56.84 -29.18 -22.32
C ILE A 241 -57.94 -28.15 -22.63
N TYR A 242 -57.63 -27.07 -23.36
CA TYR A 242 -58.55 -25.95 -23.52
C TYR A 242 -59.44 -25.99 -24.77
N ALA A 243 -59.19 -26.87 -25.75
CA ALA A 243 -60.03 -26.98 -26.94
C ALA A 243 -61.49 -27.42 -26.66
N PRO A 244 -61.77 -28.39 -25.76
CA PRO A 244 -63.14 -28.71 -25.32
C PRO A 244 -63.72 -27.60 -24.43
N PHE A 245 -62.86 -26.93 -23.66
CA PHE A 245 -63.21 -25.78 -22.83
C PHE A 245 -63.57 -24.55 -23.65
N LEU A 246 -63.01 -24.34 -24.84
CA LEU A 246 -63.33 -23.20 -25.72
C LEU A 246 -64.76 -23.28 -26.27
N VAL A 247 -65.26 -24.49 -26.54
CA VAL A 247 -66.66 -24.74 -26.92
C VAL A 247 -67.61 -24.51 -25.73
N LEU A 248 -67.19 -24.92 -24.52
CA LEU A 248 -67.91 -24.62 -23.27
C LEU A 248 -67.84 -23.12 -22.90
N ILE A 249 -66.72 -22.46 -23.21
CA ILE A 249 -66.45 -21.02 -23.04
C ILE A 249 -67.32 -20.21 -23.99
N PHE A 250 -67.57 -20.67 -25.22
CA PHE A 250 -68.46 -19.97 -26.14
C PHE A 250 -69.93 -19.99 -25.65
N LEU A 251 -70.41 -21.16 -25.19
CA LEU A 251 -71.75 -21.31 -24.60
C LEU A 251 -71.89 -20.57 -23.25
N THR A 252 -70.82 -20.55 -22.45
CA THR A 252 -70.77 -19.74 -21.22
C THR A 252 -70.50 -18.26 -21.50
N PHE A 253 -69.92 -17.85 -22.62
CA PHE A 253 -69.75 -16.44 -23.03
C PHE A 253 -71.09 -15.82 -23.42
N TRP A 254 -71.96 -16.59 -24.06
CA TRP A 254 -73.32 -16.19 -24.37
C TRP A 254 -74.15 -15.98 -23.10
N ASN A 255 -74.04 -16.91 -22.14
CA ASN A 255 -74.67 -16.80 -20.83
C ASN A 255 -73.99 -15.71 -19.95
N TYR A 256 -72.67 -15.51 -20.13
CA TYR A 256 -71.87 -14.48 -19.48
C TYR A 256 -72.22 -13.11 -20.01
N PHE A 257 -72.50 -12.87 -21.29
CA PHE A 257 -72.88 -11.53 -21.76
C PHE A 257 -74.19 -11.04 -21.11
N LEU A 258 -75.16 -11.93 -20.96
CA LEU A 258 -76.39 -11.68 -20.21
C LEU A 258 -76.14 -11.45 -18.71
N ASN A 259 -75.27 -12.25 -18.08
CA ASN A 259 -74.81 -12.03 -16.71
C ASN A 259 -73.81 -10.87 -16.57
N LYS A 260 -73.19 -10.38 -17.64
CA LYS A 260 -72.16 -9.34 -17.68
C LYS A 260 -72.81 -7.99 -17.68
N GLU A 261 -74.02 -7.82 -18.19
CA GLU A 261 -74.79 -6.58 -17.98
C GLU A 261 -75.13 -6.40 -16.49
N ILE A 262 -75.64 -7.46 -15.86
CA ILE A 262 -76.03 -7.48 -14.43
C ILE A 262 -74.79 -7.45 -13.52
N ASN A 263 -73.75 -8.21 -13.85
CA ASN A 263 -72.46 -8.14 -13.18
C ASN A 263 -71.65 -6.90 -13.56
N HIS A 264 -71.94 -6.15 -14.62
CA HIS A 264 -71.22 -4.90 -14.92
C HIS A 264 -71.61 -3.84 -13.91
N ARG A 265 -72.90 -3.75 -13.54
CA ARG A 265 -73.35 -2.89 -12.44
C ARG A 265 -72.78 -3.35 -11.09
N LYS A 266 -72.90 -4.65 -10.76
CA LYS A 266 -72.30 -5.19 -9.52
C LYS A 266 -70.77 -5.15 -9.52
N ARG A 267 -70.08 -5.25 -10.66
CA ARG A 267 -68.63 -5.10 -10.79
C ARG A 267 -68.20 -3.66 -10.83
N ILE A 268 -69.02 -2.70 -11.23
CA ILE A 268 -68.67 -1.28 -11.03
C ILE A 268 -68.74 -0.98 -9.55
N GLU A 269 -69.75 -1.49 -8.84
CA GLU A 269 -69.89 -1.30 -7.40
C GLU A 269 -68.81 -2.05 -6.59
N VAL A 270 -68.57 -3.32 -6.92
CA VAL A 270 -67.45 -4.11 -6.36
C VAL A 270 -66.10 -3.59 -6.83
N LYS A 271 -65.90 -3.13 -8.07
CA LYS A 271 -64.63 -2.48 -8.47
C LYS A 271 -64.47 -1.11 -7.82
N LEU A 272 -65.53 -0.38 -7.52
CA LEU A 272 -65.45 0.87 -6.77
C LEU A 272 -65.10 0.57 -5.31
N GLN A 273 -65.64 -0.51 -4.75
CA GLN A 273 -65.33 -0.95 -3.39
C GLN A 273 -63.94 -1.59 -3.29
N GLU A 274 -63.52 -2.42 -4.25
CA GLU A 274 -62.18 -2.97 -4.43
C GLU A 274 -61.18 -1.88 -4.79
N SER A 275 -61.55 -0.88 -5.59
CA SER A 275 -60.70 0.28 -5.86
C SER A 275 -60.54 1.12 -4.61
N LYS A 276 -61.61 1.40 -3.84
CA LYS A 276 -61.51 2.07 -2.53
C LYS A 276 -60.69 1.25 -1.54
N GLN A 277 -60.88 -0.07 -1.49
CA GLN A 277 -60.15 -0.98 -0.60
C GLN A 277 -58.71 -1.19 -1.05
N SER A 278 -58.44 -1.18 -2.36
CA SER A 278 -57.10 -1.26 -2.96
C SER A 278 -56.36 0.07 -2.81
N TYR A 279 -57.03 1.22 -2.98
CA TYR A 279 -56.48 2.53 -2.61
C TYR A 279 -56.19 2.61 -1.10
N ALA A 280 -57.09 2.12 -0.24
CA ALA A 280 -56.85 2.04 1.19
C ALA A 280 -55.71 1.07 1.55
N SER A 281 -55.60 -0.06 0.83
CA SER A 281 -54.53 -1.05 1.03
C SER A 281 -53.19 -0.55 0.52
N LEU A 282 -53.13 0.11 -0.65
CA LEU A 282 -51.94 0.76 -1.18
C LEU A 282 -51.48 1.90 -0.26
N ALA A 283 -52.41 2.75 0.20
CA ALA A 283 -52.14 3.80 1.18
C ALA A 283 -51.72 3.29 2.57
N SER A 284 -52.01 2.01 2.88
CA SER A 284 -51.60 1.36 4.15
C SER A 284 -50.37 0.46 4.01
N ALA A 285 -50.07 -0.03 2.79
CA ALA A 285 -48.94 -0.91 2.49
C ALA A 285 -47.66 -0.13 2.18
N VAL A 286 -47.79 1.12 1.71
CA VAL A 286 -46.65 2.02 1.51
C VAL A 286 -46.34 2.71 2.84
N PRO A 287 -45.08 2.66 3.33
CA PRO A 287 -44.66 3.29 4.58
C PRO A 287 -44.49 4.82 4.40
N VAL A 288 -45.58 5.49 4.03
CA VAL A 288 -45.62 6.94 3.77
C VAL A 288 -46.81 7.52 4.53
N GLY A 289 -46.60 8.63 5.23
CA GLY A 289 -47.65 9.36 5.92
C GLY A 289 -48.43 10.17 4.90
N ILE A 290 -49.74 9.99 4.81
CA ILE A 290 -50.58 10.72 3.86
C ILE A 290 -51.46 11.67 4.66
N PHE A 291 -51.49 12.94 4.29
CA PHE A 291 -52.37 13.94 4.87
C PHE A 291 -53.16 14.68 3.80
N ARG A 292 -54.30 15.24 4.19
CA ARG A 292 -55.14 16.06 3.31
C ARG A 292 -55.69 17.26 4.07
N THR A 293 -55.73 18.42 3.42
CA THR A 293 -56.31 19.65 3.95
C THR A 293 -57.54 20.08 3.15
N ASN A 294 -58.41 20.90 3.76
CA ASN A 294 -59.47 21.59 3.05
C ASN A 294 -58.95 22.89 2.40
N ALA A 295 -59.81 23.59 1.65
CA ALA A 295 -59.46 24.88 1.03
C ALA A 295 -59.08 25.98 2.05
N ASN A 296 -59.48 25.84 3.32
CA ASN A 296 -59.09 26.74 4.42
C ASN A 296 -57.75 26.35 5.06
N ARG A 297 -57.04 25.35 4.52
CA ARG A 297 -55.74 24.81 4.97
C ARG A 297 -55.79 24.00 6.28
N GLU A 298 -56.97 23.60 6.71
CA GLU A 298 -57.16 22.74 7.88
C GLU A 298 -56.97 21.27 7.49
N CYS A 299 -56.18 20.51 8.26
CA CYS A 299 -56.02 19.08 8.07
C CYS A 299 -57.33 18.33 8.37
N ILE A 300 -57.82 17.60 7.38
CA ILE A 300 -59.11 16.88 7.42
C ILE A 300 -58.94 15.35 7.35
N TYR A 301 -57.75 14.86 7.00
CA TYR A 301 -57.46 13.43 6.94
C TYR A 301 -55.97 13.19 7.11
N ILE A 302 -55.64 12.14 7.86
CA ILE A 302 -54.30 11.56 7.97
C ILE A 302 -54.41 10.03 7.99
N ASN A 303 -53.45 9.32 7.41
CA ASN A 303 -53.40 7.85 7.49
C ASN A 303 -52.72 7.36 8.79
N LYS A 304 -52.82 6.06 9.05
CA LYS A 304 -52.24 5.42 10.24
C LYS A 304 -50.72 5.63 10.34
N TYR A 305 -50.03 5.52 9.20
CA TYR A 305 -48.58 5.67 9.16
C TYR A 305 -48.12 7.09 9.54
N TYR A 306 -48.87 8.13 9.16
CA TYR A 306 -48.59 9.51 9.61
C TYR A 306 -48.59 9.61 11.15
N CYS A 307 -49.56 8.97 11.81
CA CYS A 307 -49.68 8.96 13.26
C CYS A 307 -48.55 8.17 13.92
N GLU A 308 -48.20 7.00 13.37
CA GLU A 308 -47.09 6.16 13.85
C GLU A 308 -45.73 6.86 13.67
N LEU A 309 -45.55 7.55 12.54
CA LEU A 309 -44.34 8.28 12.24
C LEU A 309 -44.15 9.43 13.23
N ILE A 310 -45.16 10.28 13.46
CA ILE A 310 -45.05 11.46 14.32
C ILE A 310 -45.29 11.15 15.81
N GLY A 311 -45.88 9.99 16.12
CA GLY A 311 -46.17 9.56 17.49
C GLY A 311 -47.32 10.31 18.15
N ILE A 312 -48.30 10.78 17.36
CA ILE A 312 -49.46 11.53 17.85
C ILE A 312 -50.78 10.87 17.47
N ASN A 313 -51.82 11.20 18.23
CA ASN A 313 -53.17 10.75 17.93
C ASN A 313 -53.76 11.52 16.75
N PRO A 314 -54.66 10.91 15.96
CA PRO A 314 -55.28 11.60 14.83
C PRO A 314 -55.96 12.91 15.19
N GLU A 315 -56.67 12.95 16.33
CA GLU A 315 -57.39 14.14 16.81
C GLU A 315 -56.47 15.32 17.11
N GLU A 316 -55.22 15.06 17.51
CA GLU A 316 -54.22 16.07 17.83
C GLU A 316 -53.61 16.71 16.57
N ALA A 317 -53.59 16.00 15.44
CA ALA A 317 -53.03 16.49 14.18
C ALA A 317 -54.05 17.22 13.28
N MET A 318 -55.36 17.03 13.52
CA MET A 318 -56.43 17.64 12.71
C MET A 318 -56.45 19.17 12.84
N GLY A 319 -57.06 19.84 11.87
CA GLY A 319 -57.11 21.30 11.82
C GLY A 319 -55.72 21.90 11.62
N HIS A 320 -55.28 22.73 12.56
CA HIS A 320 -53.93 23.32 12.57
C HIS A 320 -52.98 22.61 13.56
N GLY A 321 -53.40 21.48 14.13
CA GLY A 321 -52.65 20.77 15.18
C GLY A 321 -51.26 20.30 14.75
N TRP A 322 -51.10 19.93 13.47
CA TRP A 322 -49.82 19.52 12.87
C TRP A 322 -48.69 20.56 13.01
N VAL A 323 -49.02 21.85 13.13
CA VAL A 323 -48.03 22.94 13.29
C VAL A 323 -47.29 22.84 14.63
N GLN A 324 -47.95 22.32 15.67
CA GLN A 324 -47.37 22.21 17.02
C GLN A 324 -46.29 21.13 17.11
N ASN A 325 -46.29 20.20 16.16
CA ASN A 325 -45.38 19.06 16.12
C ASN A 325 -44.13 19.32 15.29
N LEU A 326 -44.12 20.36 14.47
CA LEU A 326 -42.92 20.82 13.77
C LEU A 326 -41.84 21.17 14.79
N TYR A 327 -40.60 20.85 14.46
CA TYR A 327 -39.46 21.21 15.28
C TYR A 327 -39.38 22.74 15.44
N PRO A 328 -39.12 23.29 16.64
CA PRO A 328 -39.21 24.72 16.91
C PRO A 328 -38.50 25.63 15.90
N ASP A 329 -37.29 25.24 15.47
CA ASP A 329 -36.48 26.02 14.52
C ASP A 329 -37.01 25.97 13.08
N ASP A 330 -37.76 24.92 12.71
CA ASP A 330 -38.24 24.70 11.34
C ASP A 330 -39.67 25.26 11.15
N ARG A 331 -40.39 25.54 12.24
CA ARG A 331 -41.80 25.98 12.22
C ARG A 331 -42.06 27.15 11.29
N GLU A 332 -41.32 28.23 11.46
CA GLU A 332 -41.54 29.47 10.71
C GLU A 332 -41.26 29.28 9.22
N THR A 333 -40.14 28.63 8.89
CA THR A 333 -39.75 28.33 7.51
C THR A 333 -40.73 27.41 6.81
N VAL A 334 -41.18 26.34 7.47
CA VAL A 334 -42.14 25.38 6.89
C VAL A 334 -43.49 26.04 6.66
N ILE A 335 -44.00 26.82 7.61
CA ILE A 335 -45.29 27.53 7.48
C ILE A 335 -45.21 28.56 6.36
N GLN A 336 -44.14 29.36 6.30
CA GLN A 336 -43.99 30.38 5.27
C GLN A 336 -43.93 29.74 3.88
N HIS A 337 -43.10 28.71 3.70
CA HIS A 337 -42.99 28.03 2.42
C HIS A 337 -44.30 27.35 2.00
N TRP A 338 -45.02 26.78 2.97
CA TRP A 338 -46.36 26.23 2.74
C TRP A 338 -47.34 27.29 2.24
N LEU A 339 -47.37 28.47 2.88
CA LEU A 339 -48.23 29.57 2.47
C LEU A 339 -47.89 30.09 1.07
N GLU A 340 -46.61 30.26 0.74
CA GLU A 340 -46.14 30.66 -0.59
C GLU A 340 -46.56 29.66 -1.68
N CYS A 341 -46.35 28.36 -1.44
CA CYS A 341 -46.76 27.32 -2.38
C CYS A 341 -48.29 27.28 -2.58
N VAL A 342 -49.05 27.53 -1.51
CA VAL A 342 -50.51 27.59 -1.55
C VAL A 342 -51.01 28.81 -2.33
N GLU A 343 -50.42 29.99 -2.13
CA GLU A 343 -50.79 31.23 -2.84
C GLU A 343 -50.41 31.19 -4.32
N GLU A 344 -49.23 30.69 -4.64
CA GLU A 344 -48.74 30.58 -6.02
C GLU A 344 -49.22 29.31 -6.74
N ASN A 345 -49.96 28.45 -6.03
CA ASN A 345 -50.46 27.17 -6.51
C ASN A 345 -49.35 26.27 -7.10
N LYS A 346 -48.22 26.21 -6.39
CA LYS A 346 -47.03 25.42 -6.75
C LYS A 346 -46.96 24.14 -5.89
N LEU A 347 -46.17 23.18 -6.37
CA LEU A 347 -45.78 22.01 -5.59
C LEU A 347 -45.06 22.50 -4.32
N PHE A 348 -45.54 22.06 -3.17
CA PHE A 348 -44.80 22.18 -1.92
C PHE A 348 -43.87 20.97 -1.81
N GLU A 349 -42.58 21.22 -1.59
CA GLU A 349 -41.56 20.20 -1.43
C GLU A 349 -40.48 20.70 -0.48
N LEU A 350 -40.34 20.06 0.68
CA LEU A 350 -39.39 20.51 1.70
C LEU A 350 -38.94 19.34 2.60
N GLU A 351 -37.66 19.32 2.94
CA GLU A 351 -37.10 18.49 4.01
C GLU A 351 -37.12 19.29 5.32
N TYR A 352 -37.77 18.75 6.35
CA TYR A 352 -37.91 19.43 7.65
C TYR A 352 -38.08 18.42 8.78
N ARG A 353 -38.03 18.92 10.02
CA ARG A 353 -38.08 18.08 11.22
C ARG A 353 -39.42 18.13 11.93
N PHE A 354 -39.89 16.96 12.36
CA PHE A 354 -40.90 16.82 13.40
C PHE A 354 -40.25 16.51 14.75
N GLN A 355 -40.84 17.01 15.82
CA GLN A 355 -40.52 16.63 17.20
C GLN A 355 -41.67 15.80 17.76
N ARG A 356 -41.38 14.54 18.10
CA ARG A 356 -42.34 13.67 18.78
C ARG A 356 -42.60 14.13 20.21
N PRO A 357 -43.71 13.71 20.85
CA PRO A 357 -43.98 14.01 22.26
C PRO A 357 -42.91 13.51 23.25
N ASP A 358 -42.12 12.50 22.87
CA ASP A 358 -40.99 11.98 23.66
C ASP A 358 -39.66 12.74 23.42
N ASN A 359 -39.70 13.88 22.73
CA ASN A 359 -38.58 14.69 22.28
C ASN A 359 -37.66 14.05 21.22
N THR A 360 -38.03 12.92 20.63
CA THR A 360 -37.28 12.38 19.48
C THR A 360 -37.52 13.24 18.24
N VAL A 361 -36.45 13.46 17.46
CA VAL A 361 -36.48 14.27 16.24
C VAL A 361 -36.46 13.36 15.02
N ILE A 362 -37.37 13.60 14.08
CA ILE A 362 -37.48 12.82 12.84
C ILE A 362 -37.34 13.76 11.67
N TRP A 363 -36.52 13.37 10.70
CA TRP A 363 -36.43 14.05 9.42
C TRP A 363 -37.48 13.51 8.46
N VAL A 364 -38.31 14.40 7.94
CA VAL A 364 -39.30 14.06 6.95
C VAL A 364 -39.08 14.86 5.68
N TYR A 365 -39.40 14.23 4.58
CA TYR A 365 -39.57 14.88 3.30
C TYR A 365 -41.06 15.02 3.03
N GLY A 366 -41.55 16.26 3.05
CA GLY A 366 -42.95 16.58 2.80
C GLY A 366 -43.15 17.06 1.36
N GLN A 367 -44.10 16.45 0.67
CA GLN A 367 -44.57 16.92 -0.63
C GLN A 367 -46.07 17.11 -0.63
N CYS A 368 -46.57 18.15 -1.28
CA CYS A 368 -48.00 18.42 -1.31
C CYS A 368 -48.45 19.16 -2.58
N VAL A 369 -49.59 18.76 -3.11
CA VAL A 369 -50.20 19.30 -4.34
C VAL A 369 -51.64 19.74 -4.11
N ALA A 370 -52.09 20.71 -4.90
CA ALA A 370 -53.50 21.11 -4.91
C ALA A 370 -54.39 20.01 -5.51
N GLU A 371 -55.50 19.72 -4.83
CA GLU A 371 -56.59 18.88 -5.32
C GLU A 371 -57.70 19.78 -5.86
N TYR A 372 -58.13 19.53 -7.10
CA TYR A 372 -59.17 20.32 -7.76
C TYR A 372 -60.51 19.57 -7.78
N ASP A 373 -61.60 20.33 -7.77
CA ASP A 373 -62.93 19.82 -8.06
C ASP A 373 -63.16 19.65 -9.59
N LEU A 374 -64.32 19.11 -9.96
CA LEU A 374 -64.70 18.89 -11.37
C LEU A 374 -64.92 20.19 -12.16
N GLN A 375 -64.96 21.35 -11.47
CA GLN A 375 -65.14 22.68 -12.05
C GLN A 375 -63.81 23.44 -12.14
N GLY A 376 -62.70 22.85 -11.68
CA GLY A 376 -61.36 23.43 -11.69
C GLY A 376 -61.04 24.32 -10.50
N ASN A 377 -61.89 24.38 -9.46
CA ASN A 377 -61.59 25.12 -8.23
C ASN A 377 -60.79 24.26 -7.26
N ILE A 378 -59.96 24.89 -6.43
CA ILE A 378 -59.17 24.20 -5.40
C ILE A 378 -60.13 23.67 -4.32
N LYS A 379 -60.16 22.35 -4.17
CA LYS A 379 -60.94 21.62 -3.16
C LYS A 379 -60.18 21.45 -1.85
N GLY A 380 -58.85 21.47 -1.92
CA GLY A 380 -57.96 21.27 -0.80
C GLY A 380 -56.57 20.87 -1.29
N TYR A 381 -55.75 20.33 -0.40
CA TYR A 381 -54.40 19.87 -0.76
C TYR A 381 -54.18 18.45 -0.24
N VAL A 382 -53.45 17.64 -1.00
CA VAL A 382 -53.07 16.28 -0.61
C VAL A 382 -51.55 16.18 -0.62
N GLY A 383 -51.01 15.65 0.47
CA GLY A 383 -49.58 15.56 0.66
C GLY A 383 -49.13 14.26 1.31
N THR A 384 -47.85 13.98 1.14
CA THR A 384 -47.15 12.83 1.68
C THR A 384 -45.98 13.28 2.51
N ILE A 385 -45.70 12.57 3.61
CA ILE A 385 -44.48 12.67 4.39
C ILE A 385 -43.77 11.32 4.40
N THR A 386 -42.50 11.34 4.03
CA THR A 386 -41.64 10.15 4.01
C THR A 386 -40.53 10.33 5.03
N ASP A 387 -40.28 9.31 5.85
CA ASP A 387 -39.14 9.32 6.76
C ASP A 387 -37.83 9.24 5.95
N ILE A 388 -36.97 10.24 6.11
CA ILE A 388 -35.65 10.30 5.47
C ILE A 388 -34.52 10.23 6.51
N SER A 389 -34.82 9.88 7.76
CA SER A 389 -33.85 9.84 8.86
C SER A 389 -32.69 8.91 8.55
N ASP A 390 -32.95 7.69 8.06
CA ASP A 390 -31.90 6.71 7.69
C ASP A 390 -31.01 7.23 6.56
N ARG A 391 -31.60 7.88 5.54
CA ARG A 391 -30.85 8.49 4.44
C ARG A 391 -29.93 9.59 4.95
N ILE A 392 -30.44 10.51 5.77
CA ILE A 392 -29.65 11.59 6.37
C ILE A 392 -28.55 11.01 7.27
N HIS A 393 -28.83 9.92 8.00
CA HIS A 393 -27.84 9.26 8.86
C HIS A 393 -26.73 8.57 8.05
N MET A 394 -27.09 7.85 6.98
CA MET A 394 -26.14 7.22 6.06
C MET A 394 -25.29 8.25 5.31
N GLU A 395 -25.89 9.35 4.85
CA GLU A 395 -25.15 10.43 4.20
C GLU A 395 -24.14 11.09 5.16
N LYS A 396 -24.52 11.27 6.43
CA LYS A 396 -23.59 11.75 7.47
C LYS A 396 -22.48 10.75 7.76
N GLU A 397 -22.80 9.46 7.84
CA GLU A 397 -21.83 8.40 8.12
C GLU A 397 -20.85 8.21 6.95
N LEU A 398 -21.32 8.26 5.70
CA LEU A 398 -20.47 8.24 4.50
C LEU A 398 -19.53 9.44 4.46
N LYS A 399 -20.04 10.65 4.76
CA LYS A 399 -19.19 11.85 4.85
C LYS A 399 -18.16 11.73 5.97
N HIS A 400 -18.53 11.18 7.12
CA HIS A 400 -17.62 10.96 8.23
C HIS A 400 -16.53 9.93 7.87
N ASN A 401 -16.91 8.77 7.32
CA ASN A 401 -16.02 7.69 6.90
C ASN A 401 -15.07 8.07 5.75
N ALA A 402 -15.47 9.00 4.88
CA ALA A 402 -14.60 9.52 3.83
C ALA A 402 -13.45 10.38 4.37
N LEU A 403 -13.61 10.95 5.57
CA LEU A 403 -12.71 11.95 6.14
C LEU A 403 -12.02 11.51 7.45
N HIS A 404 -12.41 10.37 8.04
CA HIS A 404 -11.87 9.87 9.31
C HIS A 404 -11.34 8.44 9.19
N ASP A 405 -10.36 8.09 10.03
CA ASP A 405 -9.80 6.75 10.17
C ASP A 405 -10.77 5.87 10.96
N LYS A 406 -11.12 4.69 10.41
CA LYS A 406 -12.14 3.82 10.99
C LYS A 406 -11.76 3.23 12.35
N LEU A 407 -10.47 3.02 12.60
CA LEU A 407 -10.01 2.42 13.85
C LEU A 407 -9.97 3.44 14.97
N THR A 408 -9.34 4.60 14.71
CA THR A 408 -9.03 5.59 15.75
C THR A 408 -10.07 6.72 15.85
N GLY A 409 -10.89 6.93 14.82
CA GLY A 409 -11.82 8.05 14.73
C GLY A 409 -11.15 9.40 14.46
N LEU A 410 -9.82 9.45 14.31
CA LEU A 410 -9.08 10.66 13.94
C LEU A 410 -9.32 11.05 12.48
N ALA A 411 -8.90 12.25 12.09
CA ALA A 411 -8.88 12.62 10.68
C ALA A 411 -8.03 11.63 9.88
N ASN A 412 -8.47 11.27 8.67
CA ASN A 412 -7.67 10.47 7.77
C ASN A 412 -6.75 11.35 6.90
N ARG A 413 -5.94 10.71 6.06
CA ARG A 413 -5.05 11.40 5.13
C ARG A 413 -5.78 12.40 4.22
N ALA A 414 -7.00 12.10 3.78
CA ALA A 414 -7.74 12.99 2.88
C ALA A 414 -8.11 14.31 3.58
N LEU A 415 -8.68 14.23 4.79
CA LEU A 415 -9.05 15.42 5.57
C LEU A 415 -7.81 16.24 5.98
N LEU A 416 -6.72 15.58 6.37
CA LEU A 416 -5.47 16.26 6.71
C LEU A 416 -4.93 17.05 5.52
N ILE A 417 -4.88 16.44 4.33
CA ILE A 417 -4.39 17.11 3.12
C ILE A 417 -5.28 18.31 2.77
N GLU A 418 -6.60 18.17 2.82
CA GLU A 418 -7.53 19.28 2.60
C GLU A 418 -7.24 20.46 3.55
N ARG A 419 -7.07 20.17 4.84
CA ARG A 419 -6.79 21.18 5.87
C ARG A 419 -5.43 21.83 5.70
N LEU A 420 -4.40 21.06 5.36
CA LEU A 420 -3.08 21.59 5.03
C LEU A 420 -3.09 22.49 3.79
N GLN A 421 -3.85 22.15 2.75
CA GLN A 421 -4.02 23.02 1.57
C GLN A 421 -4.64 24.36 1.97
N LEU A 422 -5.64 24.35 2.85
CA LEU A 422 -6.26 25.57 3.36
C LEU A 422 -5.28 26.39 4.21
N ALA A 423 -4.54 25.75 5.12
CA ALA A 423 -3.52 26.40 5.93
C ALA A 423 -2.41 27.03 5.08
N LEU A 424 -1.92 26.33 4.05
CA LEU A 424 -0.94 26.88 3.09
C LEU A 424 -1.47 28.08 2.34
N LYS A 425 -2.72 28.02 1.83
CA LYS A 425 -3.37 29.16 1.16
C LYS A 425 -3.53 30.35 2.10
N ARG A 426 -3.87 30.12 3.38
CA ARG A 426 -3.96 31.17 4.40
C ARG A 426 -2.61 31.81 4.69
N GLY A 427 -1.55 31.02 4.89
CA GLY A 427 -0.19 31.54 5.14
C GLY A 427 0.41 32.31 3.96
N LYS A 428 -0.01 32.00 2.72
CA LYS A 428 0.33 32.81 1.53
C LYS A 428 -0.42 34.14 1.49
N ARG A 429 -1.67 34.18 1.99
CA ARG A 429 -2.52 35.38 1.98
C ARG A 429 -2.23 36.32 3.15
N TYR A 430 -1.92 35.79 4.33
CA TYR A 430 -1.71 36.54 5.56
C TYR A 430 -0.32 36.23 6.13
N GLN A 431 0.58 37.22 6.14
CA GLN A 431 1.95 37.04 6.64
C GLN A 431 2.04 36.72 8.13
N GLU A 432 1.05 37.16 8.91
CA GLU A 432 0.98 36.92 10.36
C GLU A 432 0.46 35.51 10.69
N TYR A 433 -0.23 34.85 9.75
CA TYR A 433 -0.73 33.50 9.94
C TYR A 433 0.40 32.48 9.82
N LYS A 434 0.66 31.75 10.89
CA LYS A 434 1.58 30.62 10.90
C LYS A 434 0.88 29.38 11.41
N PHE A 435 1.38 28.24 10.99
CA PHE A 435 0.90 26.93 11.41
C PHE A 435 2.10 25.99 11.53
N ALA A 436 1.96 24.88 12.25
CA ALA A 436 3.00 23.85 12.32
C ALA A 436 2.41 22.47 12.09
N VAL A 437 3.26 21.56 11.60
CA VAL A 437 2.94 20.15 11.45
C VAL A 437 3.89 19.35 12.32
N LEU A 438 3.33 18.48 13.14
CA LEU A 438 4.05 17.51 13.94
C LEU A 438 3.76 16.13 13.35
N PHE A 439 4.80 15.45 12.88
CA PHE A 439 4.73 14.08 12.37
C PHE A 439 5.22 13.11 13.43
N PHE A 440 4.45 12.07 13.70
CA PHE A 440 4.66 11.12 14.79
C PHE A 440 4.82 9.71 14.24
N ASP A 441 5.74 8.98 14.85
CA ASP A 441 5.89 7.53 14.69
C ASP A 441 6.02 6.89 16.08
N LEU A 442 5.34 5.76 16.29
CA LEU A 442 5.39 5.03 17.56
C LEU A 442 6.63 4.12 17.59
N ASP A 443 7.51 4.35 18.56
CA ASP A 443 8.77 3.63 18.65
C ASP A 443 8.53 2.13 18.94
N ASN A 444 9.05 1.26 18.09
CA ASN A 444 8.97 -0.21 18.22
C ASN A 444 7.55 -0.79 18.20
N PHE A 445 6.56 -0.11 17.61
CA PHE A 445 5.19 -0.64 17.51
C PHE A 445 5.11 -2.03 16.87
N LYS A 446 5.97 -2.31 15.87
CA LYS A 446 6.08 -3.64 15.25
C LYS A 446 6.37 -4.75 16.29
N ILE A 447 7.21 -4.49 17.28
CA ILE A 447 7.53 -5.47 18.34
C ILE A 447 6.28 -5.77 19.18
N VAL A 448 5.44 -4.76 19.42
CA VAL A 448 4.16 -4.94 20.13
C VAL A 448 3.24 -5.85 19.33
N ASN A 449 3.08 -5.61 18.02
CA ASN A 449 2.27 -6.47 17.15
C ASN A 449 2.80 -7.90 17.07
N ASP A 450 4.11 -8.06 16.89
CA ASP A 450 4.73 -9.38 16.75
C ASP A 450 4.69 -10.18 18.07
N SER A 451 4.72 -9.50 19.22
CA SER A 451 4.76 -10.14 20.54
C SER A 451 3.38 -10.35 21.17
N LEU A 452 2.42 -9.45 20.94
CA LEU A 452 1.10 -9.42 21.60
C LEU A 452 -0.07 -9.59 20.64
N GLY A 453 0.18 -9.56 19.33
CA GLY A 453 -0.83 -9.69 18.27
C GLY A 453 -1.48 -8.37 17.87
N HIS A 454 -2.03 -8.35 16.66
CA HIS A 454 -2.59 -7.13 16.04
C HIS A 454 -3.78 -6.53 16.81
N LEU A 455 -4.62 -7.33 17.48
CA LEU A 455 -5.75 -6.80 18.25
C LEU A 455 -5.31 -5.91 19.42
N VAL A 456 -4.19 -6.26 20.08
CA VAL A 456 -3.59 -5.46 21.15
C VAL A 456 -2.93 -4.21 20.58
N GLY A 457 -2.31 -4.32 19.40
CA GLY A 457 -1.81 -3.18 18.65
C GLY A 457 -2.92 -2.18 18.28
N ASP A 458 -4.08 -2.66 17.85
CA ASP A 458 -5.24 -1.84 17.53
C ASP A 458 -5.79 -1.11 18.77
N GLU A 459 -5.87 -1.80 19.92
CA GLU A 459 -6.24 -1.19 21.21
C GLU A 459 -5.26 -0.07 21.60
N LEU A 460 -3.96 -0.30 21.42
CA LEU A 460 -2.93 0.71 21.67
C LEU A 460 -3.11 1.94 20.77
N LEU A 461 -3.36 1.74 19.47
CA LEU A 461 -3.57 2.84 18.52
C LEU A 461 -4.80 3.69 18.89
N ILE A 462 -5.88 3.06 19.37
CA ILE A 462 -7.06 3.77 19.86
C ILE A 462 -6.74 4.62 21.09
N GLN A 463 -6.02 4.06 22.08
CA GLN A 463 -5.64 4.82 23.28
C GLN A 463 -4.67 5.96 22.98
N VAL A 464 -3.71 5.75 22.06
CA VAL A 464 -2.81 6.79 21.57
C VAL A 464 -3.60 7.91 20.89
N ALA A 465 -4.56 7.58 20.03
CA ALA A 465 -5.39 8.58 19.36
C ALA A 465 -6.19 9.45 20.35
N GLN A 466 -6.76 8.84 21.38
CA GLN A 466 -7.46 9.56 22.46
C GLN A 466 -6.51 10.49 23.23
N LEU A 467 -5.31 10.03 23.53
CA LEU A 467 -4.27 10.83 24.18
C LEU A 467 -3.88 12.03 23.31
N LEU A 468 -3.64 11.83 22.01
CA LEU A 468 -3.30 12.91 21.09
C LEU A 468 -4.41 13.98 21.04
N ASN A 469 -5.68 13.57 20.95
CA ASN A 469 -6.82 14.49 20.98
C ASN A 469 -6.90 15.29 22.29
N SER A 470 -6.60 14.67 23.44
CA SER A 470 -6.55 15.39 24.73
C SER A 470 -5.40 16.40 24.82
N CYS A 471 -4.38 16.25 23.96
CA CYS A 471 -3.19 17.09 23.92
C CYS A 471 -3.28 18.23 22.90
N ILE A 472 -4.42 18.48 22.25
CA ILE A 472 -4.58 19.53 21.24
C ILE A 472 -5.84 20.37 21.50
N ARG A 473 -5.94 21.54 20.84
CA ARG A 473 -7.13 22.42 20.93
C ARG A 473 -8.16 22.02 19.86
N ASP A 474 -9.40 22.49 19.98
CA ASP A 474 -10.45 22.25 18.97
C ASP A 474 -10.14 22.87 17.59
N THR A 475 -9.24 23.85 17.53
CA THR A 475 -8.74 24.46 16.29
C THR A 475 -7.68 23.62 15.58
N ASP A 476 -7.03 22.72 16.31
CA ASP A 476 -5.97 21.85 15.82
C ASP A 476 -6.56 20.53 15.33
N ILE A 477 -5.78 19.78 14.54
CA ILE A 477 -6.25 18.52 13.95
C ILE A 477 -5.23 17.43 14.18
N ALA A 478 -5.65 16.34 14.84
CA ALA A 478 -4.93 15.08 14.85
C ALA A 478 -5.46 14.16 13.75
N ALA A 479 -4.54 13.56 13.01
CA ALA A 479 -4.81 12.65 11.92
C ALA A 479 -3.96 11.39 12.04
N ARG A 480 -4.47 10.28 11.51
CA ARG A 480 -3.71 9.04 11.33
C ARG A 480 -3.52 8.77 9.85
N LEU A 481 -2.28 8.60 9.42
CA LEU A 481 -1.95 8.36 8.00
C LEU A 481 -2.03 6.88 7.62
N GLY A 482 -1.73 6.00 8.57
CA GLY A 482 -1.75 4.55 8.43
C GLY A 482 -0.75 3.91 9.38
N GLY A 483 -0.91 2.63 9.70
CA GLY A 483 0.00 1.93 10.61
C GLY A 483 0.11 2.62 11.98
N ASP A 484 1.33 2.94 12.37
CA ASP A 484 1.76 3.66 13.57
C ASP A 484 2.04 5.16 13.37
N GLU A 485 1.70 5.70 12.20
CA GLU A 485 1.98 7.10 11.83
C GLU A 485 0.81 8.03 12.15
N PHE A 486 1.07 9.07 12.93
CA PHE A 486 0.12 10.14 13.25
C PHE A 486 0.66 11.49 12.82
N VAL A 487 -0.23 12.44 12.57
CA VAL A 487 0.14 13.83 12.25
C VAL A 487 -0.77 14.78 13.00
N ILE A 488 -0.19 15.83 13.58
CA ILE A 488 -0.94 16.94 14.17
C ILE A 488 -0.66 18.22 13.36
N LEU A 489 -1.73 18.86 12.91
CA LEU A 489 -1.70 20.21 12.35
C LEU A 489 -2.12 21.20 13.44
N LEU A 490 -1.22 22.12 13.78
CA LEU A 490 -1.47 23.25 14.67
C LEU A 490 -1.73 24.50 13.83
N GLU A 491 -2.93 25.04 13.89
CA GLU A 491 -3.30 26.28 13.18
C GLU A 491 -3.13 27.50 14.10
N GLU A 492 -2.88 28.68 13.51
CA GLU A 492 -2.82 29.97 14.23
C GLU A 492 -1.79 30.03 15.37
N ILE A 493 -0.58 29.51 15.13
CA ILE A 493 0.52 29.61 16.10
C ILE A 493 1.26 30.94 15.98
N GLU A 494 1.72 31.50 17.09
CA GLU A 494 2.52 32.74 17.08
C GLU A 494 4.03 32.44 16.89
N GLU A 495 4.51 31.45 17.64
CA GLU A 495 5.91 31.02 17.70
C GLU A 495 6.03 29.49 17.65
N ILE A 496 7.15 28.99 17.13
CA ILE A 496 7.47 27.56 17.14
C ILE A 496 7.49 26.94 18.54
N LYS A 497 7.71 27.74 19.58
CA LYS A 497 7.67 27.29 20.98
C LYS A 497 6.30 26.73 21.38
N GLU A 498 5.20 27.10 20.72
CA GLU A 498 3.92 26.42 20.94
C GLU A 498 3.93 25.00 20.43
N ALA A 499 4.44 24.77 19.22
CA ALA A 499 4.59 23.42 18.66
C ALA A 499 5.49 22.53 19.52
N VAL A 500 6.60 23.09 20.02
CA VAL A 500 7.50 22.40 20.96
C VAL A 500 6.79 22.04 22.27
N ARG A 501 6.04 22.96 22.87
CA ARG A 501 5.28 22.69 24.10
C ARG A 501 4.27 21.55 23.93
N ILE A 502 3.63 21.48 22.77
CA ILE A 502 2.68 20.40 22.45
C ILE A 502 3.41 19.07 22.24
N ALA A 503 4.54 19.07 21.53
CA ALA A 503 5.38 17.89 21.37
C ALA A 503 5.87 17.35 22.73
N ASP A 504 6.38 18.21 23.62
CA ASP A 504 6.80 17.84 24.97
C ASP A 504 5.64 17.27 25.80
N ARG A 505 4.45 17.88 25.72
CA ARG A 505 3.26 17.38 26.39
C ARG A 505 2.89 15.97 25.93
N ILE A 506 2.95 15.72 24.61
CA ILE A 506 2.65 14.41 24.05
C ILE A 506 3.70 13.38 24.49
N LEU A 507 4.99 13.69 24.34
CA LEU A 507 6.08 12.80 24.77
C LEU A 507 6.00 12.46 26.26
N ASN A 508 5.68 13.43 27.12
CA ASN A 508 5.51 13.18 28.55
C ASN A 508 4.29 12.32 28.85
N SER A 509 3.19 12.50 28.12
CA SER A 509 1.97 11.70 28.30
C SER A 509 2.20 10.23 27.89
N LEU A 510 2.95 10.01 26.80
CA LEU A 510 3.32 8.68 26.31
C LEU A 510 4.27 7.90 27.25
N ARG A 511 4.94 8.57 28.21
CA ARG A 511 5.78 7.89 29.22
C ARG A 511 4.96 7.04 30.20
N SER A 512 3.67 7.33 30.35
CA SER A 512 2.78 6.55 31.21
C SER A 512 2.42 5.23 30.52
N PRO A 513 2.37 4.09 31.25
CA PRO A 513 2.03 2.81 30.65
C PRO A 513 0.58 2.80 30.15
N PHE A 514 0.37 2.18 29.01
CA PHE A 514 -0.96 1.85 28.49
C PHE A 514 -1.41 0.52 29.08
N MET A 515 -2.63 0.50 29.63
CA MET A 515 -3.25 -0.74 30.10
C MET A 515 -3.96 -1.40 28.92
N LEU A 516 -3.40 -2.51 28.42
CA LEU A 516 -3.92 -3.27 27.29
C LEU A 516 -4.16 -4.71 27.73
N SER A 517 -5.39 -5.21 27.63
CA SER A 517 -5.73 -6.60 28.00
C SER A 517 -5.16 -7.04 29.38
N ASN A 518 -5.25 -6.18 30.40
CA ASN A 518 -4.70 -6.34 31.76
C ASN A 518 -3.16 -6.42 31.87
N ARG A 519 -2.43 -5.81 30.93
CA ARG A 519 -0.96 -5.69 30.97
C ARG A 519 -0.54 -4.24 30.77
N GLU A 520 0.58 -3.86 31.39
CA GLU A 520 1.22 -2.56 31.15
C GLU A 520 2.13 -2.63 29.92
N VAL A 521 1.90 -1.74 28.96
CA VAL A 521 2.73 -1.58 27.76
C VAL A 521 3.29 -0.17 27.72
N PHE A 522 4.60 -0.05 27.61
CA PHE A 522 5.31 1.22 27.48
C PHE A 522 5.66 1.44 26.00
N ILE A 523 5.29 2.60 25.47
CA ILE A 523 5.62 2.98 24.10
C ILE A 523 6.15 4.41 24.04
N GLY A 524 7.24 4.60 23.31
CA GLY A 524 7.79 5.93 23.01
C GLY A 524 7.25 6.45 21.68
N SER A 525 7.56 7.69 21.36
CA SER A 525 7.34 8.23 20.02
C SER A 525 8.48 9.15 19.62
N SER A 526 8.76 9.16 18.33
CA SER A 526 9.68 10.11 17.68
C SER A 526 8.85 11.15 16.94
N ILE A 527 9.15 12.44 17.12
CA ILE A 527 8.36 13.55 16.57
C ILE A 527 9.21 14.45 15.66
N GLY A 528 8.73 14.69 14.44
CA GLY A 528 9.27 15.70 13.52
C GLY A 528 8.40 16.94 13.51
N ILE A 529 8.97 18.12 13.75
CA ILE A 529 8.22 19.39 13.79
C ILE A 529 8.64 20.25 12.61
N ILE A 530 7.67 20.77 11.86
CA ILE A 530 7.92 21.74 10.80
C ILE A 530 6.98 22.93 10.90
N ILE A 531 7.48 24.14 10.65
CA ILE A 531 6.65 25.34 10.55
C ILE A 531 6.22 25.50 9.09
N GLY A 532 4.93 25.73 8.88
CA GLY A 532 4.41 26.19 7.60
C GLY A 532 5.02 27.53 7.21
N SER A 533 5.71 27.57 6.07
CA SER A 533 6.29 28.78 5.50
C SER A 533 5.75 29.03 4.09
N GLN A 534 5.93 30.26 3.59
CA GLN A 534 5.51 30.63 2.24
C GLN A 534 6.28 29.88 1.12
N ILE A 535 7.37 29.20 1.47
CA ILE A 535 8.20 28.41 0.55
C ILE A 535 7.49 27.11 0.15
N TYR A 536 6.53 26.64 0.95
CA TYR A 536 5.80 25.42 0.66
C TYR A 536 4.61 25.67 -0.29
N ASP A 537 4.61 24.97 -1.41
CA ASP A 537 3.54 25.02 -2.42
C ASP A 537 2.56 23.84 -2.33
N SER A 538 2.94 22.76 -1.66
CA SER A 538 2.18 21.51 -1.60
C SER A 538 2.22 20.91 -0.17
N PRO A 539 1.09 20.41 0.34
CA PRO A 539 1.03 19.66 1.61
C PRO A 539 1.98 18.46 1.66
N GLU A 540 2.14 17.78 0.52
CA GLU A 540 2.97 16.58 0.41
C GLU A 540 4.44 16.89 0.68
N ASN A 541 4.95 18.03 0.18
CA ASN A 541 6.32 18.47 0.47
C ASN A 541 6.50 18.78 1.97
N LEU A 542 5.50 19.39 2.61
CA LEU A 542 5.54 19.72 4.03
C LEU A 542 5.51 18.45 4.90
N LEU A 543 4.65 17.48 4.57
CA LEU A 543 4.59 16.20 5.26
C LEU A 543 5.89 15.39 5.08
N ARG A 544 6.47 15.39 3.87
CA ARG A 544 7.76 14.74 3.61
C ARG A 544 8.89 15.34 4.46
N ASP A 545 8.95 16.65 4.56
CA ASP A 545 9.99 17.32 5.34
C ASP A 545 9.78 17.12 6.85
N ALA A 546 8.52 17.06 7.31
CA ALA A 546 8.18 16.68 8.68
C ALA A 546 8.60 15.22 9.01
N ASP A 547 8.37 14.30 8.08
CA ASP A 547 8.80 12.90 8.17
C ASP A 547 10.35 12.78 8.24
N ILE A 548 11.08 13.54 7.42
CA ILE A 548 12.56 13.60 7.50
C ILE A 548 13.03 14.05 8.89
N ALA A 549 12.36 15.03 9.50
CA ALA A 549 12.68 15.47 10.86
C ALA A 549 12.34 14.39 11.91
N MET A 550 11.20 13.71 11.76
CA MET A 550 10.79 12.62 12.64
C MET A 550 11.79 11.46 12.58
N TYR A 551 12.22 11.07 11.37
CA TYR A 551 13.22 10.03 11.17
C TYR A 551 14.54 10.37 11.87
N ARG A 552 14.98 11.64 11.83
CA ARG A 552 16.16 12.11 12.58
C ARG A 552 15.98 12.03 14.08
N ALA A 553 14.79 12.29 14.59
CA ALA A 553 14.49 12.10 16.00
C ALA A 553 14.69 10.62 16.38
N LYS A 554 14.20 9.70 15.54
CA LYS A 554 14.32 8.25 15.73
C LYS A 554 15.78 7.76 15.74
N GLN A 555 16.64 8.34 14.91
CA GLN A 555 18.08 7.98 14.84
C GLN A 555 18.89 8.53 16.02
N ASN A 556 18.70 9.81 16.38
CA ASN A 556 19.58 10.47 17.35
C ASN A 556 19.29 10.08 18.80
N SER A 557 18.02 9.85 19.16
CA SER A 557 17.58 9.13 20.38
C SER A 557 16.05 8.98 20.35
N LYS A 558 15.52 7.76 20.48
CA LYS A 558 14.07 7.49 20.61
C LYS A 558 13.44 8.31 21.76
N GLY A 559 12.18 8.71 21.61
CA GLY A 559 11.46 9.50 22.63
C GLY A 559 11.79 11.00 22.65
N LYS A 560 12.17 11.60 21.52
CA LYS A 560 12.48 13.03 21.38
C LYS A 560 11.77 13.64 20.18
N TYR A 561 11.80 14.97 20.10
CA TYR A 561 11.40 15.72 18.91
C TYR A 561 12.60 16.34 18.19
N VAL A 562 12.48 16.56 16.88
CA VAL A 562 13.43 17.31 16.06
C VAL A 562 12.66 18.32 15.22
N ILE A 563 13.15 19.55 15.17
CA ILE A 563 12.61 20.59 14.30
C ILE A 563 13.30 20.51 12.95
N PHE A 564 12.53 20.48 11.86
CA PHE A 564 13.05 20.45 10.51
C PHE A 564 13.88 21.71 10.20
N ASP A 565 15.06 21.47 9.62
CA ASP A 565 15.91 22.49 9.04
C ASP A 565 16.19 22.13 7.57
N PRO A 566 16.26 23.07 6.61
CA PRO A 566 16.50 22.74 5.20
C PRO A 566 17.78 21.92 4.94
N THR A 567 18.81 22.05 5.77
CA THR A 567 20.02 21.19 5.69
C THR A 567 19.69 19.72 5.93
N MET A 568 18.60 19.43 6.64
CA MET A 568 18.16 18.07 6.96
C MET A 568 17.77 17.28 5.72
N HIS A 569 17.05 17.94 4.81
CA HIS A 569 16.63 17.36 3.54
C HIS A 569 17.84 17.01 2.67
N SER A 570 18.77 17.96 2.52
CA SER A 570 20.00 17.76 1.75
C SER A 570 20.87 16.63 2.32
N GLN A 571 20.99 16.55 3.64
CA GLN A 571 21.72 15.47 4.32
C GLN A 571 21.03 14.10 4.17
N ALA A 572 19.70 14.04 4.19
CA ALA A 572 18.96 12.80 3.96
C ALA A 572 19.17 12.27 2.53
N LEU A 573 19.10 13.16 1.53
CA LEU A 573 19.44 12.81 0.15
C LEU A 573 20.90 12.38 0.01
N GLN A 574 21.83 13.12 0.62
CA GLN A 574 23.25 12.76 0.62
C GLN A 574 23.49 11.38 1.23
N ARG A 575 22.78 11.03 2.32
CA ARG A 575 22.86 9.71 2.94
C ARG A 575 22.36 8.60 2.02
N LEU A 576 21.24 8.81 1.33
CA LEU A 576 20.70 7.85 0.36
C LEU A 576 21.67 7.63 -0.81
N HIS A 577 22.26 8.71 -1.35
CA HIS A 577 23.31 8.61 -2.35
C HIS A 577 24.52 7.83 -1.81
N LEU A 578 24.97 8.17 -0.60
CA LEU A 578 26.11 7.52 0.05
C LEU A 578 25.85 6.03 0.28
N GLU A 579 24.65 5.62 0.67
CA GLU A 579 24.28 4.19 0.79
C GLU A 579 24.41 3.44 -0.53
N ASN A 580 23.90 4.00 -1.62
CA ASN A 580 24.01 3.39 -2.94
C ASN A 580 25.47 3.33 -3.40
N ASP A 581 26.24 4.40 -3.16
CA ASP A 581 27.65 4.46 -3.50
C ASP A 581 28.48 3.44 -2.69
N LEU A 582 28.15 3.23 -1.42
CA LEU A 582 28.80 2.24 -0.53
C LEU A 582 28.62 0.80 -1.01
N ARG A 583 27.42 0.43 -1.48
CA ARG A 583 27.20 -0.90 -2.06
C ARG A 583 28.10 -1.14 -3.26
N ARG A 584 28.20 -0.15 -4.15
CA ARG A 584 29.07 -0.20 -5.33
C ARG A 584 30.55 -0.23 -4.93
N ALA A 585 30.96 0.58 -3.95
CA ALA A 585 32.34 0.72 -3.50
C ALA A 585 32.98 -0.59 -3.01
N ILE A 586 32.19 -1.46 -2.38
CA ILE A 586 32.64 -2.79 -1.94
C ILE A 586 32.95 -3.68 -3.16
N GLU A 587 32.12 -3.62 -4.21
CA GLU A 587 32.32 -4.40 -5.44
C GLU A 587 33.47 -3.85 -6.30
N THR A 588 33.61 -2.52 -6.37
CA THR A 588 34.64 -1.83 -7.16
C THR A 588 35.98 -1.67 -6.46
N LYS A 589 36.11 -2.16 -5.21
CA LYS A 589 37.34 -2.10 -4.38
C LYS A 589 37.86 -0.67 -4.16
N GLU A 590 36.95 0.24 -3.81
CA GLU A 590 37.27 1.65 -3.54
C GLU A 590 37.76 1.90 -2.10
N PHE A 591 37.80 0.89 -1.25
CA PHE A 591 38.31 0.99 0.11
C PHE A 591 39.83 0.77 0.16
N VAL A 592 40.49 1.53 1.04
CA VAL A 592 41.92 1.44 1.29
C VAL A 592 42.20 1.48 2.79
N LEU A 593 43.31 0.87 3.23
CA LEU A 593 43.73 0.88 4.62
C LEU A 593 44.88 1.88 4.84
N TYR A 594 44.72 2.72 5.85
CA TYR A 594 45.76 3.56 6.40
C TYR A 594 46.20 2.99 7.73
N TYR A 595 47.42 3.30 8.15
CA TYR A 595 48.05 2.72 9.32
C TYR A 595 48.55 3.82 10.24
N GLN A 596 48.09 3.84 11.48
CA GLN A 596 48.57 4.79 12.48
C GLN A 596 49.52 4.07 13.47
N PRO A 597 50.77 4.54 13.66
CA PRO A 597 51.74 3.86 14.51
C PRO A 597 51.40 4.00 16.00
N ILE A 598 51.57 2.89 16.73
CA ILE A 598 51.48 2.81 18.19
C ILE A 598 52.91 2.71 18.73
N PHE A 599 53.29 3.65 19.59
CA PHE A 599 54.63 3.73 20.16
C PHE A 599 54.68 3.19 21.57
N ASN A 600 55.75 2.49 21.91
CA ASN A 600 56.12 2.21 23.28
C ASN A 600 56.63 3.49 23.95
N MET A 601 55.97 3.95 25.01
CA MET A 601 56.25 5.23 25.65
C MET A 601 57.60 5.26 26.38
N GLN A 602 58.17 4.10 26.70
CA GLN A 602 59.48 3.99 27.33
C GLN A 602 60.61 4.02 26.29
N THR A 603 60.55 3.12 25.31
CA THR A 603 61.62 2.95 24.31
C THR A 603 61.49 3.91 23.12
N MET A 604 60.33 4.51 22.92
CA MET A 604 59.98 5.34 21.75
C MET A 604 60.12 4.58 20.41
N MET A 605 59.99 3.25 20.46
CA MET A 605 59.98 2.37 19.31
C MET A 605 58.55 2.07 18.87
N ILE A 606 58.36 1.72 17.60
CA ILE A 606 57.06 1.29 17.08
C ILE A 606 56.76 -0.12 17.60
N GLU A 607 55.69 -0.26 18.38
CA GLU A 607 55.16 -1.57 18.82
C GLU A 607 54.30 -2.19 17.72
N GLY A 608 53.56 -1.35 17.00
CA GLY A 608 52.54 -1.80 16.08
C GLY A 608 51.84 -0.67 15.35
N PHE A 609 50.74 -0.99 14.68
CA PHE A 609 49.88 -0.04 14.01
C PHE A 609 48.41 -0.32 14.29
N GLU A 610 47.59 0.71 14.19
CA GLU A 610 46.14 0.59 14.02
C GLU A 610 45.79 0.71 12.54
N ALA A 611 45.06 -0.29 12.03
CA ALA A 611 44.55 -0.31 10.67
C ALA A 611 43.22 0.45 10.60
N LEU A 612 43.23 1.58 9.91
CA LEU A 612 42.13 2.50 9.79
C LEU A 612 41.62 2.50 8.35
N ILE A 613 40.38 2.10 8.17
CA ILE A 613 39.75 2.11 6.84
C ILE A 613 39.56 3.55 6.34
N ARG A 614 39.73 3.74 5.04
CA ARG A 614 39.38 4.95 4.29
C ARG A 614 38.65 4.55 3.03
N TRP A 615 37.74 5.40 2.58
CA TRP A 615 37.05 5.20 1.31
C TRP A 615 37.55 6.20 0.28
N GLN A 616 38.12 5.71 -0.80
CA GLN A 616 38.56 6.51 -1.93
C GLN A 616 37.38 6.74 -2.89
N HIS A 617 36.50 7.66 -2.53
CA HIS A 617 35.31 7.98 -3.31
C HIS A 617 35.70 8.68 -4.63
N PRO A 618 35.15 8.28 -5.79
CA PRO A 618 35.51 8.83 -7.10
C PRO A 618 35.37 10.36 -7.21
N GLU A 619 34.27 10.91 -6.68
CA GLU A 619 33.98 12.35 -6.73
C GLU A 619 34.43 13.13 -5.48
N ARG A 620 34.28 12.56 -4.27
CA ARG A 620 34.53 13.26 -3.00
C ARG A 620 35.95 13.08 -2.45
N GLY A 621 36.78 12.26 -3.09
CA GLY A 621 38.13 11.97 -2.62
C GLY A 621 38.15 11.01 -1.43
N LEU A 622 39.11 11.19 -0.53
CA LEU A 622 39.34 10.26 0.59
C LEU A 622 38.43 10.59 1.79
N LEU A 623 37.45 9.75 2.05
CA LEU A 623 36.49 9.91 3.14
C LEU A 623 36.92 9.16 4.42
N SER A 624 36.61 9.76 5.56
CA SER A 624 36.87 9.20 6.90
C SER A 624 35.77 8.20 7.32
N PRO A 625 36.08 7.15 8.09
CA PRO A 625 35.09 6.19 8.56
C PRO A 625 33.92 6.83 9.33
N MET A 626 34.13 7.95 10.04
CA MET A 626 33.05 8.68 10.71
C MET A 626 31.94 9.14 9.76
N GLU A 627 32.21 9.28 8.46
CA GLU A 627 31.21 9.73 7.48
C GLU A 627 30.34 8.59 6.93
N PHE A 628 30.78 7.34 7.06
CA PHE A 628 30.14 6.21 6.38
C PHE A 628 29.91 4.96 7.25
N ILE A 629 30.62 4.79 8.36
CA ILE A 629 30.59 3.53 9.13
C ILE A 629 29.19 3.24 9.68
N ASP A 630 28.48 4.26 10.18
CA ASP A 630 27.12 4.12 10.69
C ASP A 630 26.15 3.56 9.64
N ILE A 631 26.30 4.01 8.38
CA ILE A 631 25.46 3.55 7.26
C ILE A 631 25.80 2.11 6.91
N ILE A 632 27.09 1.76 6.87
CA ILE A 632 27.57 0.41 6.59
C ILE A 632 27.08 -0.57 7.67
N GLU A 633 27.10 -0.15 8.94
CA GLU A 633 26.56 -0.94 10.04
C GLU A 633 25.05 -1.13 9.89
N GLU A 634 24.27 -0.05 9.75
CA GLU A 634 22.80 -0.12 9.63
C GLU A 634 22.36 -1.06 8.50
N THR A 635 22.98 -0.94 7.33
CA THR A 635 22.68 -1.73 6.11
C THR A 635 23.19 -3.15 6.14
N GLY A 636 24.07 -3.50 7.11
CA GLY A 636 24.68 -4.82 7.22
C GLY A 636 25.86 -5.05 6.29
N LEU A 637 26.28 -4.05 5.52
CA LEU A 637 27.47 -4.08 4.66
C LEU A 637 28.78 -4.21 5.47
N ILE A 638 28.73 -4.03 6.79
CA ILE A 638 29.89 -4.18 7.67
C ILE A 638 30.45 -5.60 7.69
N ILE A 639 29.63 -6.62 7.42
CA ILE A 639 30.07 -8.01 7.38
C ILE A 639 31.01 -8.27 6.19
N PRO A 640 30.60 -8.03 4.92
CA PRO A 640 31.49 -8.22 3.78
C PRO A 640 32.70 -7.28 3.81
N LEU A 641 32.52 -6.02 4.23
CA LEU A 641 33.63 -5.09 4.34
C LEU A 641 34.63 -5.51 5.41
N GLY A 642 34.14 -5.97 6.56
CA GLY A 642 34.96 -6.47 7.65
C GLY A 642 35.82 -7.68 7.28
N THR A 643 35.26 -8.61 6.51
CA THR A 643 36.02 -9.73 5.92
C THR A 643 37.16 -9.22 5.05
N TRP A 644 36.88 -8.25 4.16
CA TRP A 644 37.89 -7.64 3.32
C TRP A 644 38.98 -6.90 4.13
N ILE A 645 38.61 -6.17 5.19
CA ILE A 645 39.56 -5.51 6.08
C ILE A 645 40.49 -6.54 6.71
N LEU A 646 39.93 -7.59 7.33
CA LEU A 646 40.72 -8.64 8.00
C LEU A 646 41.66 -9.37 7.03
N GLU A 647 41.21 -9.66 5.81
CA GLU A 647 42.06 -10.25 4.77
C GLU A 647 43.25 -9.35 4.41
N ASN A 648 43.01 -8.05 4.19
CA ASN A 648 44.07 -7.12 3.81
C ASN A 648 45.05 -6.84 4.97
N VAL A 649 44.54 -6.75 6.20
CA VAL A 649 45.34 -6.62 7.42
C VAL A 649 46.25 -7.85 7.59
N CYS A 650 45.70 -9.06 7.52
CA CYS A 650 46.47 -10.29 7.69
C CYS A 650 47.53 -10.44 6.58
N SER A 651 47.16 -10.15 5.33
CA SER A 651 48.09 -10.14 4.20
C SER A 651 49.23 -9.14 4.41
N GLN A 652 48.92 -7.91 4.83
CA GLN A 652 49.93 -6.88 5.05
C GLN A 652 50.84 -7.20 6.25
N LEU A 653 50.27 -7.78 7.31
CA LEU A 653 51.00 -8.21 8.48
C LEU A 653 52.02 -9.31 8.14
N ALA A 654 51.64 -10.29 7.32
CA ALA A 654 52.56 -11.33 6.83
C ALA A 654 53.74 -10.72 6.06
N ILE A 655 53.48 -9.76 5.17
CA ILE A 655 54.52 -9.04 4.41
C ILE A 655 55.49 -8.31 5.35
N TRP A 656 54.99 -7.63 6.38
CA TRP A 656 55.84 -6.94 7.34
C TRP A 656 56.62 -7.89 8.24
N GLN A 657 56.02 -9.01 8.65
CA GLN A 657 56.69 -10.04 9.43
C GLN A 657 57.83 -10.69 8.65
N GLU A 658 57.61 -11.04 7.38
CA GLU A 658 58.65 -11.60 6.50
C GLU A 658 59.80 -10.60 6.29
N LYS A 659 59.48 -9.32 6.04
CA LYS A 659 60.47 -8.29 5.71
C LYS A 659 61.31 -7.85 6.90
N PHE A 660 60.71 -7.66 8.06
CA PHE A 660 61.38 -7.08 9.24
C PHE A 660 61.73 -8.11 10.31
N ASN A 661 61.19 -9.33 10.22
CA ASN A 661 61.35 -10.42 11.19
C ASN A 661 61.08 -9.97 12.64
N LYS A 662 60.04 -9.15 12.82
CA LYS A 662 59.59 -8.63 14.12
C LYS A 662 58.12 -9.01 14.37
N PRO A 663 57.72 -9.34 15.60
CA PRO A 663 56.34 -9.60 15.97
C PRO A 663 55.56 -8.28 16.11
N LEU A 664 55.33 -7.59 14.99
CA LEU A 664 54.59 -6.33 14.95
C LEU A 664 53.12 -6.56 15.27
N LYS A 665 52.54 -5.72 16.13
CA LYS A 665 51.13 -5.82 16.48
C LYS A 665 50.28 -4.97 15.54
N LEU A 666 49.21 -5.54 14.98
CA LEU A 666 48.29 -4.84 14.09
C LEU A 666 46.89 -4.87 14.69
N HIS A 667 46.37 -3.69 14.99
CA HIS A 667 45.09 -3.46 15.63
C HIS A 667 44.01 -3.21 14.58
N VAL A 668 42.84 -3.85 14.73
CA VAL A 668 41.70 -3.75 13.81
C VAL A 668 40.41 -3.57 14.58
N ASN A 669 39.68 -2.52 14.24
CA ASN A 669 38.34 -2.25 14.78
C ASN A 669 37.31 -3.28 14.31
N LEU A 670 36.51 -3.78 15.25
CA LEU A 670 35.45 -4.76 15.01
C LEU A 670 34.09 -4.19 15.40
N SER A 671 33.12 -4.28 14.48
CA SER A 671 31.75 -3.87 14.73
C SER A 671 30.97 -4.87 15.60
N VAL A 672 29.96 -4.38 16.33
CA VAL A 672 29.00 -5.19 17.08
C VAL A 672 28.35 -6.27 16.22
N LYS A 673 28.06 -5.97 14.94
CA LYS A 673 27.42 -6.93 14.03
C LYS A 673 28.35 -8.06 13.57
N GLN A 674 29.67 -7.88 13.72
CA GLN A 674 30.67 -8.88 13.29
C GLN A 674 31.08 -9.84 14.41
N LEU A 675 30.93 -9.48 15.69
CA LEU A 675 31.27 -10.35 16.82
C LEU A 675 30.19 -11.41 17.04
N GLN A 676 30.20 -12.38 16.15
CA GLN A 676 29.35 -13.57 16.16
C GLN A 676 30.24 -14.80 15.99
N GLU A 677 29.68 -15.99 16.26
CA GLU A 677 30.42 -17.25 16.10
C GLU A 677 30.92 -17.48 14.65
N SER A 678 30.25 -16.88 13.67
CA SER A 678 30.63 -16.91 12.25
C SER A 678 31.98 -16.25 11.94
N LEU A 679 32.52 -15.42 12.85
CA LEU A 679 33.84 -14.82 12.72
C LEU A 679 34.96 -15.86 12.96
N LEU A 680 34.72 -16.88 13.79
CA LEU A 680 35.76 -17.83 14.20
C LEU A 680 36.31 -18.63 13.01
N PRO A 681 35.49 -19.20 12.10
CA PRO A 681 35.98 -19.90 10.91
C PRO A 681 36.77 -18.99 9.96
N LEU A 682 36.38 -17.71 9.86
CA LEU A 682 37.11 -16.74 9.04
C LEU A 682 38.52 -16.54 9.60
N LEU A 683 38.65 -16.28 10.90
CA LEU A 683 39.94 -16.10 11.55
C LEU A 683 40.84 -17.34 11.40
N ASP A 684 40.29 -18.54 11.53
CA ASP A 684 41.02 -19.80 11.30
C ASP A 684 41.60 -19.85 9.88
N SER A 685 40.76 -19.55 8.88
CA SER A 685 41.21 -19.56 7.47
C SER A 685 42.31 -18.54 7.17
N LEU A 686 42.33 -17.40 7.86
CA LEU A 686 43.33 -16.35 7.69
C LEU A 686 44.67 -16.73 8.31
N PHE A 687 44.66 -17.29 9.52
CA PHE A 687 45.87 -17.75 10.20
C PHE A 687 46.52 -18.92 9.46
N ASP A 688 45.71 -19.86 8.96
CA ASP A 688 46.21 -20.98 8.14
C ASP A 688 46.81 -20.49 6.82
N ARG A 689 46.19 -19.50 6.17
CA ARG A 689 46.64 -18.98 4.87
C ARG A 689 47.94 -18.16 4.96
N TYR A 690 48.08 -17.30 5.97
CA TYR A 690 49.15 -16.30 6.03
C TYR A 690 50.28 -16.63 7.02
N SER A 691 50.19 -17.75 7.77
CA SER A 691 51.23 -18.21 8.71
C SER A 691 51.71 -17.11 9.67
N LEU A 692 50.77 -16.37 10.26
CA LEU A 692 51.04 -15.24 11.14
C LEU A 692 51.62 -15.69 12.49
N PHE A 693 52.51 -14.87 13.06
CA PHE A 693 52.90 -15.05 14.46
C PHE A 693 51.69 -14.93 15.40
N ARG A 694 51.75 -15.64 16.54
CA ARG A 694 50.72 -15.49 17.59
C ARG A 694 50.87 -14.14 18.28
N ASP A 695 49.76 -13.61 18.78
CA ASP A 695 49.64 -12.33 19.51
C ASP A 695 50.00 -11.07 18.69
N THR A 696 50.09 -11.19 17.36
CA THR A 696 50.38 -10.05 16.46
C THR A 696 49.13 -9.43 15.84
N LEU A 697 47.99 -10.11 15.84
CA LEU A 697 46.69 -9.51 15.48
C LEU A 697 45.96 -9.14 16.76
N ALA A 698 45.51 -7.89 16.87
CA ALA A 698 44.68 -7.39 17.95
C ALA A 698 43.32 -6.93 17.40
N LEU A 699 42.23 -7.45 17.96
CA LEU A 699 40.88 -7.01 17.62
C LEU A 699 40.42 -5.98 18.66
N GLU A 700 39.95 -4.84 18.17
CA GLU A 700 39.47 -3.73 18.99
C GLU A 700 37.95 -3.75 19.04
N ILE A 701 37.40 -3.69 20.24
CA ILE A 701 35.96 -3.70 20.51
C ILE A 701 35.61 -2.51 21.40
N THR A 702 34.49 -1.85 21.13
CA THR A 702 34.05 -0.71 21.95
C THR A 702 33.42 -1.16 23.26
N GLU A 703 33.47 -0.33 24.30
CA GLU A 703 32.84 -0.62 25.61
C GLU A 703 31.33 -0.95 25.47
N SER A 704 30.61 -0.21 24.62
CA SER A 704 29.17 -0.39 24.40
C SER A 704 28.80 -1.77 23.82
N MET A 705 29.73 -2.42 23.12
CA MET A 705 29.55 -3.74 22.52
C MET A 705 29.45 -4.85 23.58
N LEU A 706 30.12 -4.69 24.71
CA LEU A 706 30.22 -5.69 25.77
C LEU A 706 28.92 -5.81 26.61
N ILE A 707 28.08 -4.78 26.62
CA ILE A 707 26.93 -4.67 27.53
C ILE A 707 25.67 -5.38 26.99
N LYS A 708 25.50 -5.46 25.65
CA LYS A 708 24.26 -5.98 25.05
C LYS A 708 24.02 -7.47 25.31
N ASP A 709 25.07 -8.29 25.28
CA ASP A 709 25.00 -9.74 25.52
C ASP A 709 26.33 -10.28 26.08
N LEU A 710 26.59 -9.99 27.35
CA LEU A 710 27.88 -10.28 28.00
C LEU A 710 28.26 -11.77 27.95
N GLN A 711 27.29 -12.70 28.05
CA GLN A 711 27.59 -14.13 28.06
C GLN A 711 28.05 -14.63 26.69
N THR A 712 27.30 -14.31 25.63
CA THR A 712 27.66 -14.69 24.26
C THR A 712 28.96 -14.00 23.83
N THR A 713 29.11 -12.71 24.12
CA THR A 713 30.32 -11.96 23.84
C THR A 713 31.53 -12.56 24.55
N SER A 714 31.43 -12.86 25.85
CA SER A 714 32.52 -13.49 26.60
C SER A 714 32.92 -14.86 26.02
N TYR A 715 31.96 -15.68 25.59
CA TYR A 715 32.25 -16.95 24.93
C TYR A 715 33.06 -16.76 23.64
N VAL A 716 32.61 -15.87 22.73
CA VAL A 716 33.31 -15.60 21.46
C VAL A 716 34.70 -15.02 21.70
N LEU A 717 34.85 -14.08 22.64
CA LEU A 717 36.13 -13.48 22.98
C LEU A 717 37.12 -14.53 23.54
N ASN A 718 36.66 -15.46 24.38
CA ASN A 718 37.51 -16.55 24.86
C ASN A 718 37.98 -17.47 23.71
N GLN A 719 37.11 -17.74 22.72
CA GLN A 719 37.50 -18.52 21.54
C GLN A 719 38.54 -17.79 20.69
N ILE A 720 38.37 -16.48 20.48
CA ILE A 720 39.37 -15.63 19.80
C ILE A 720 40.71 -15.68 20.55
N LYS A 721 40.66 -15.57 21.89
CA LYS A 721 41.87 -15.59 22.71
C LYS A 721 42.61 -16.92 22.67
N ASN A 722 41.88 -18.04 22.68
CA ASN A 722 42.45 -19.39 22.54
C ASN A 722 43.19 -19.61 21.21
N LYS A 723 42.83 -18.84 20.17
CA LYS A 723 43.52 -18.83 18.87
C LYS A 723 44.81 -17.99 18.88
N GLY A 724 45.13 -17.33 19.99
CA GLY A 724 46.31 -16.48 20.13
C GLY A 724 46.15 -15.09 19.51
N ILE A 725 44.91 -14.61 19.37
CA ILE A 725 44.59 -13.25 18.93
C ILE A 725 44.39 -12.38 20.18
N SER A 726 44.93 -11.16 20.17
CA SER A 726 44.76 -10.25 21.30
C SER A 726 43.44 -9.50 21.22
N ILE A 727 42.90 -9.10 22.37
CA ILE A 727 41.68 -8.30 22.45
C ILE A 727 42.00 -6.98 23.12
N SER A 728 41.58 -5.88 22.49
CA SER A 728 41.71 -4.52 22.99
C SER A 728 40.32 -3.91 23.19
N ILE A 729 40.10 -3.23 24.31
CA ILE A 729 38.88 -2.42 24.50
C ILE A 729 39.18 -0.98 24.06
N ASP A 730 38.32 -0.47 23.17
CA ASP A 730 38.36 0.90 22.65
C ASP A 730 37.30 1.80 23.30
N ASP A 731 37.51 3.12 23.20
CA ASP A 731 36.65 4.19 23.73
C ASP A 731 36.32 4.10 25.23
N PHE A 732 37.21 3.52 26.04
CA PHE A 732 36.93 3.21 27.44
C PHE A 732 36.73 4.46 28.29
N GLY A 733 35.61 4.50 29.03
CA GLY A 733 35.29 5.59 29.98
C GLY A 733 34.26 6.60 29.46
N THR A 734 33.85 6.51 28.20
CA THR A 734 32.80 7.35 27.61
C THR A 734 31.37 6.87 27.91
N GLY A 735 31.21 5.66 28.47
CA GLY A 735 29.93 4.98 28.67
C GLY A 735 29.62 4.48 30.10
N TYR A 736 28.72 3.48 30.20
CA TYR A 736 28.28 2.88 31.46
C TYR A 736 29.38 2.03 32.11
N SER A 737 29.66 2.30 33.39
CA SER A 737 30.70 1.69 34.23
C SER A 737 30.96 0.18 34.01
N CYS A 738 31.83 -0.18 33.07
CA CYS A 738 32.24 -1.56 32.75
C CYS A 738 33.12 -2.23 33.85
N PHE A 739 33.40 -1.52 34.95
CA PHE A 739 34.26 -1.99 36.04
C PHE A 739 33.83 -3.32 36.65
N SER A 740 32.53 -3.60 36.75
CA SER A 740 32.02 -4.82 37.39
C SER A 740 32.32 -6.10 36.60
N TYR A 741 32.58 -6.02 35.29
CA TYR A 741 32.74 -7.20 34.43
C TYR A 741 34.10 -7.26 33.73
N LEU A 742 34.90 -6.19 33.75
CA LEU A 742 36.21 -6.15 33.09
C LEU A 742 37.15 -7.29 33.53
N HIS A 743 37.09 -7.68 34.81
CA HIS A 743 37.89 -8.79 35.35
C HIS A 743 37.50 -10.18 34.81
N GLN A 744 36.33 -10.31 34.17
CA GLN A 744 35.81 -11.57 33.62
C GLN A 744 36.09 -11.71 32.13
N LEU A 745 36.54 -10.66 31.47
CA LEU A 745 36.76 -10.62 30.04
C LEU A 745 38.24 -10.93 29.72
N PRO A 746 38.53 -11.71 28.65
CA PRO A 746 39.89 -12.07 28.27
C PRO A 746 40.57 -10.93 27.49
N VAL A 747 40.74 -9.76 28.12
CA VAL A 747 41.26 -8.53 27.49
C VAL A 747 42.76 -8.38 27.75
N ASP A 748 43.52 -7.95 26.74
CA ASP A 748 44.97 -7.71 26.85
C ASP A 748 45.32 -6.25 27.02
N THR A 749 44.54 -5.38 26.36
CA THR A 749 44.85 -3.97 26.25
C THR A 749 43.58 -3.13 26.41
N LEU A 750 43.75 -1.93 26.95
CA LEU A 750 42.69 -0.94 27.10
C LEU A 750 43.19 0.39 26.54
N LYS A 751 42.43 0.94 25.60
CA LYS A 751 42.67 2.25 24.98
C LYS A 751 41.94 3.34 25.74
N ILE A 752 42.67 4.39 26.09
CA ILE A 752 42.14 5.58 26.76
C ILE A 752 41.73 6.57 25.67
N ASP A 753 40.42 6.84 25.59
CA ASP A 753 39.85 7.71 24.56
C ASP A 753 40.49 9.11 24.57
N ARG A 754 40.62 9.67 23.35
CA ARG A 754 41.18 11.01 23.12
C ARG A 754 40.49 12.11 23.93
N SER A 755 39.22 11.98 24.29
CA SER A 755 38.50 13.02 25.06
C SER A 755 39.10 13.22 26.46
N PHE A 756 39.69 12.17 27.04
CA PHE A 756 40.37 12.25 28.34
C PHE A 756 41.82 12.74 28.21
N VAL A 757 42.45 12.58 27.03
CA VAL A 757 43.83 13.00 26.76
C VAL A 757 43.90 14.46 26.30
N ASN A 758 42.97 14.91 25.43
CA ASN A 758 42.98 16.27 24.86
C ASN A 758 42.77 17.39 25.90
N ILE A 759 42.10 17.10 27.01
CA ILE A 759 41.64 18.11 27.99
C ILE A 759 42.54 18.16 29.24
N LEU A 760 43.68 17.47 29.24
CA LEU A 760 44.61 17.39 30.37
C LEU A 760 45.09 18.75 30.91
N GLU A 761 44.98 19.82 30.13
CA GLU A 761 45.37 21.19 30.50
C GLU A 761 44.24 22.04 31.14
N SER A 762 42.95 21.66 31.04
CA SER A 762 41.83 22.57 31.40
C SER A 762 40.75 22.05 32.36
N ASP A 763 40.46 20.73 32.45
CA ASP A 763 39.51 20.18 33.45
C ASP A 763 40.22 19.16 34.37
N PRO A 764 40.34 19.44 35.69
CA PRO A 764 40.92 18.52 36.66
C PRO A 764 40.26 17.14 36.72
N ARG A 765 38.97 17.03 36.35
CA ARG A 765 38.22 15.77 36.45
C ARG A 765 38.68 14.73 35.41
N ASN A 766 38.96 15.15 34.19
CA ASN A 766 39.39 14.22 33.13
C ASN A 766 40.78 13.63 33.41
N LYS A 767 41.65 14.43 34.03
CA LYS A 767 42.95 13.98 34.52
C LYS A 767 42.81 12.85 35.56
N VAL A 768 41.89 13.02 36.51
CA VAL A 768 41.60 11.99 37.52
C VAL A 768 41.04 10.71 36.88
N ILE A 769 40.20 10.83 35.85
CA ILE A 769 39.66 9.67 35.11
C ILE A 769 40.80 8.91 34.40
N ALA A 770 41.64 9.61 33.63
CA ALA A 770 42.77 8.99 32.95
C ALA A 770 43.76 8.33 33.93
N GLU A 771 44.08 8.99 35.06
CA GLU A 771 44.91 8.40 36.13
C GLU A 771 44.27 7.13 36.71
N SER A 772 42.96 7.16 36.94
CA SER A 772 42.22 6.01 37.46
C SER A 772 42.22 4.84 36.49
N ILE A 773 42.07 5.10 35.18
CA ILE A 773 42.13 4.06 34.14
C ILE A 773 43.53 3.44 34.07
N ILE A 774 44.59 4.25 34.07
CA ILE A 774 45.98 3.76 34.04
C ILE A 774 46.27 2.91 35.29
N ALA A 775 45.83 3.36 36.47
CA ALA A 775 45.98 2.62 37.71
C ALA A 775 45.20 1.29 37.71
N LEU A 776 43.98 1.29 37.16
CA LEU A 776 43.16 0.09 36.99
C LEU A 776 43.87 -0.93 36.10
N CYS A 777 44.34 -0.52 34.91
CA CYS A 777 45.08 -1.38 33.99
C CYS A 777 46.26 -2.06 34.70
N LYS A 778 47.04 -1.27 35.46
CA LYS A 778 48.16 -1.79 36.25
C LYS A 778 47.73 -2.79 37.33
N SER A 779 46.59 -2.58 37.97
CA SER A 779 46.08 -3.46 39.04
C SER A 779 45.56 -4.81 38.53
N ILE A 780 44.96 -4.83 37.34
CA ILE A 780 44.38 -6.03 36.72
C ILE A 780 45.41 -6.74 35.82
N GLY A 781 46.53 -6.08 35.48
CA GLY A 781 47.58 -6.63 34.62
C GLY A 781 47.31 -6.47 33.13
N ILE A 782 46.44 -5.53 32.75
CA ILE A 782 46.09 -5.17 31.38
C ILE A 782 46.99 -4.03 30.91
N LYS A 783 47.37 -4.02 29.63
CA LYS A 783 48.21 -2.97 29.05
C LYS A 783 47.39 -1.71 28.72
N SER A 784 47.99 -0.53 28.83
CA SER A 784 47.32 0.75 28.49
C SER A 784 47.90 1.38 27.23
N ILE A 785 47.01 1.79 26.32
CA ILE A 785 47.31 2.63 25.16
C ILE A 785 46.58 3.96 25.34
N ALA A 786 47.28 5.09 25.25
CA ALA A 786 46.64 6.41 25.24
C ALA A 786 46.49 6.94 23.81
N GLU A 787 45.30 7.42 23.47
CA GLU A 787 44.98 7.94 22.14
C GLU A 787 44.97 9.47 22.08
N GLY A 788 45.11 10.02 20.87
CA GLY A 788 45.00 11.46 20.68
C GLY A 788 46.12 12.27 21.33
N ILE A 789 47.33 11.71 21.45
CA ILE A 789 48.49 12.46 21.93
C ILE A 789 48.91 13.48 20.85
N GLU A 790 48.69 14.76 21.13
CA GLU A 790 48.97 15.88 20.22
C GLU A 790 50.11 16.77 20.72
N THR A 791 50.36 16.84 22.03
CA THR A 791 51.39 17.70 22.63
C THR A 791 52.46 16.92 23.39
N GLU A 792 53.67 17.50 23.46
CA GLU A 792 54.78 16.92 24.22
C GLU A 792 54.48 16.85 25.73
N GLU A 793 53.69 17.79 26.24
CA GLU A 793 53.24 17.83 27.64
C GLU A 793 52.34 16.64 27.98
N GLN A 794 51.36 16.34 27.13
CA GLN A 794 50.51 15.14 27.25
C GLN A 794 51.37 13.86 27.25
N LYS A 795 52.35 13.78 26.33
CA LYS A 795 53.27 12.63 26.25
C LYS A 795 54.05 12.42 27.54
N GLN A 796 54.64 13.49 28.07
CA GLN A 796 55.43 13.44 29.31
C GLN A 796 54.56 13.07 30.51
N TRP A 797 53.36 13.65 30.59
CA TRP A 797 52.43 13.33 31.66
C TRP A 797 51.98 11.87 31.63
N LEU A 798 51.53 11.35 30.49
CA LEU A 798 51.14 9.94 30.33
C LEU A 798 52.29 8.98 30.66
N LYS A 799 53.51 9.33 30.24
CA LYS A 799 54.72 8.58 30.58
C LYS A 799 54.99 8.58 32.09
N SER A 800 54.79 9.71 32.78
CA SER A 800 54.97 9.83 34.24
C SER A 800 53.96 8.99 35.03
N GLN A 801 52.74 8.83 34.51
CA GLN A 801 51.70 7.99 35.10
C GLN A 801 51.92 6.49 34.84
N GLY A 802 52.87 6.14 33.97
CA GLY A 802 53.19 4.75 33.63
C GLY A 802 52.32 4.16 32.51
N CYS A 803 51.72 4.99 31.65
CA CYS A 803 51.09 4.53 30.42
C CYS A 803 52.13 3.84 29.53
N GLN A 804 51.82 2.63 29.05
CA GLN A 804 52.80 1.79 28.35
C GLN A 804 52.95 2.16 26.88
N PHE A 805 51.83 2.44 26.22
CA PHE A 805 51.79 2.74 24.80
C PHE A 805 51.05 4.05 24.54
N GLY A 806 51.33 4.67 23.41
CA GLY A 806 50.68 5.90 22.99
C GLY A 806 50.55 6.02 21.48
N GLN A 807 49.46 6.63 21.04
CA GLN A 807 49.20 6.98 19.65
C GLN A 807 48.60 8.38 19.54
N GLY A 808 48.89 9.06 18.42
CA GLY A 808 48.39 10.41 18.20
C GLY A 808 49.21 11.20 17.18
N TYR A 809 48.72 12.39 16.85
CA TYR A 809 49.27 13.24 15.80
C TYR A 809 50.63 13.85 16.15
N LEU A 810 51.02 13.86 17.43
CA LEU A 810 52.39 14.21 17.85
C LEU A 810 53.42 13.29 17.17
N PHE A 811 53.09 12.01 16.99
CA PHE A 811 54.00 11.03 16.40
C PHE A 811 53.82 10.92 14.89
N SER A 812 52.59 10.66 14.47
CA SER A 812 52.23 10.51 13.07
C SER A 812 50.71 10.54 12.89
N HIS A 813 50.26 11.14 11.79
CA HIS A 813 48.90 10.91 11.29
C HIS A 813 48.78 9.47 10.76
N PRO A 814 47.55 8.96 10.54
CA PRO A 814 47.36 7.75 9.75
C PRO A 814 48.01 7.91 8.37
N VAL A 815 48.86 6.96 7.99
CA VAL A 815 49.63 7.02 6.74
C VAL A 815 49.33 5.85 5.82
N SER A 816 49.68 5.98 4.55
CA SER A 816 49.55 4.89 3.57
C SER A 816 50.49 3.72 3.91
N VAL A 817 50.21 2.54 3.33
CA VAL A 817 51.03 1.33 3.56
C VAL A 817 52.52 1.52 3.21
N SER A 818 52.82 2.30 2.17
CA SER A 818 54.18 2.59 1.73
C SER A 818 54.91 3.46 2.74
N GLU A 819 54.25 4.48 3.27
CA GLU A 819 54.78 5.36 4.32
C GLU A 819 54.95 4.63 5.66
N ALA A 820 53.98 3.80 6.06
CA ALA A 820 54.09 2.95 7.25
C ALA A 820 55.31 2.01 7.15
N THR A 821 55.52 1.41 5.98
CA THR A 821 56.71 0.57 5.71
C THR A 821 58.02 1.38 5.82
N ASN A 822 58.01 2.64 5.40
CA ASN A 822 59.17 3.53 5.54
C ASN A 822 59.43 3.91 7.01
N LEU A 823 58.38 4.13 7.81
CA LEU A 823 58.50 4.36 9.25
C LEU A 823 59.15 3.16 9.95
N LEU A 824 58.68 1.94 9.66
CA LEU A 824 59.28 0.70 10.16
C LEU A 824 60.75 0.55 9.76
N THR A 825 61.10 0.93 8.52
CA THR A 825 62.49 0.86 8.03
C THR A 825 63.41 1.85 8.76
N ARG A 826 62.91 3.04 9.12
CA ARG A 826 63.66 4.02 9.91
C ARG A 826 63.81 3.56 11.37
N ASP A 827 62.76 3.00 11.93
CA ASP A 827 62.73 2.44 13.28
C ASP A 827 63.70 1.25 13.42
N SER A 828 63.75 0.35 12.42
CA SER A 828 64.71 -0.76 12.40
C SER A 828 66.16 -0.30 12.33
N LYS A 829 66.45 0.86 11.71
CA LYS A 829 67.81 1.43 11.70
C LYS A 829 68.20 1.97 13.08
N LYS A 830 67.30 2.65 13.77
CA LYS A 830 67.52 3.10 15.16
C LYS A 830 67.76 1.93 16.11
N TYR A 831 67.05 0.81 15.94
CA TYR A 831 67.25 -0.41 16.74
C TYR A 831 68.65 -1.02 16.60
N ASN A 832 69.32 -0.81 15.46
CA ASN A 832 70.68 -1.33 15.23
C ASN A 832 71.78 -0.32 15.63
N GLU A 833 71.41 0.90 16.02
CA GLU A 833 72.34 1.96 16.49
C GLU A 833 72.35 2.11 18.02
N VAL A 834 71.38 1.51 18.72
CA VAL A 834 71.29 1.38 20.19
C VAL A 834 71.73 -0.02 20.59
#